data_AF-A0A1M4NIX3-F1
#
_entry.id   AF-A0A1M4NIX3-F1
#
_cell.length_a   1.000
_cell.length_b   1.000
_cell.length_c   1.000
_cell.angle_alpha   90.00
_cell.angle_beta   90.00
_cell.angle_gamma   90.00
#
_symmetry.space_group_name_H-M   'P 1'
#
loop_
_entity.id
_entity.type
_entity.pdbx_description
1 polymer ?
#
loop_
_entity_poly.entity_id
_entity_poly.type
_entity_poly.pdbx_seq_one_letter_code
_entity_poly.pdbx_strand_id
1 'polypeptide(L)'
;MNKKKMILTSLASVAILGAGFVTSQPTFVRAEEAPVASQSKAEKDYDAAMKKSEAAKKAYEEAKKKAEDAQKKYDEGQKKTEEKARKAEEASKEIAKATSEVQNAYVKYQRVQRNSRLNEKERKKQLAEIDEEINKAKQILNEKNEDFKKVREEVIPEPTELAKDQRKAEEAKAEEKVAKRKYDYATLKVALAKSKVEAEEAELDNKAENLQNKVADLEKEIANAEKTVADLEKEVAKLEKDVEDFKNSNGEQAEQYLAAAEKDLVAKKAELAEAKIKAATKKAELEKAEAELENLLSTLDPEGKTQDELDKEAAEAELNKKVEALQNQVAELEEELSKLEDNLKDAETNNVEDYIKEGLEEAIATKKAELEKTQKELDAALNELGPDGDEEETPAPAPQPEKPAPAPAPKPEQPAPAPKPEKSADQQAEEDYARRSEEEYNRLTQQQPPKAEKPAPAPAPKPEQPAPAPKTGWKQENGMWYFYNTDGSMATGWLQNNGSWYYLNSNGAMATGWLQYNGSWYYLNANGAMATGWAKVNGSWYYLNANGSMATGWVKDGDTWYYLEASGAMKASQWFKVSDKWYYVNSNGAMATGWLQYNGSWYYLNANGAMATGWAKVNGSWYYLNANGSMATGWVKDGDTWYYLEASGAMKASQWFKVSDKWYYVNGSGSLAVNTTVDGYTVNENGEWV
;
A
#
# COMPACT_ATOMS: atom_id res chain seq x y z
N MET A 1 0.69 13.66 14.57
CA MET A 1 0.66 14.97 15.25
C MET A 1 1.95 15.71 14.97
N ASN A 2 1.88 16.96 14.48
CA ASN A 2 3.05 17.69 14.01
C ASN A 2 3.79 18.36 15.19
N LYS A 3 5.01 17.89 15.53
CA LYS A 3 5.82 18.44 16.65
C LYS A 3 6.02 19.95 16.51
N LYS A 4 6.20 20.48 15.29
CA LYS A 4 6.32 21.93 15.00
C LYS A 4 5.15 22.76 15.56
N LYS A 5 3.94 22.18 15.63
CA LYS A 5 2.71 22.89 16.05
C LYS A 5 2.59 23.10 17.57
N MET A 6 3.24 22.26 18.38
CA MET A 6 3.38 22.49 19.84
C MET A 6 4.46 23.53 20.17
N ILE A 7 5.45 23.70 19.28
CA ILE A 7 6.60 24.59 19.50
C ILE A 7 6.20 26.06 19.32
N LEU A 8 5.40 26.38 18.30
CA LEU A 8 4.91 27.75 18.08
C LEU A 8 3.89 28.21 19.13
N THR A 9 3.09 27.29 19.67
CA THR A 9 2.06 27.63 20.70
C THR A 9 2.66 27.89 22.08
N SER A 10 3.83 27.34 22.42
CA SER A 10 4.51 27.69 23.68
C SER A 10 5.06 29.12 23.66
N LEU A 11 5.75 29.51 22.57
CA LEU A 11 6.33 30.85 22.43
C LEU A 11 5.27 31.97 22.47
N ALA A 12 4.11 31.77 21.82
CA ALA A 12 2.99 32.71 21.89
C ALA A 12 2.42 32.88 23.30
N SER A 13 2.53 31.85 24.16
CA SER A 13 2.05 31.90 25.55
C SER A 13 2.96 32.72 26.47
N VAL A 14 4.27 32.77 26.20
CA VAL A 14 5.26 33.55 26.97
C VAL A 14 5.01 35.07 26.81
N ALA A 15 4.68 35.52 25.61
CA ALA A 15 4.41 36.93 25.32
C ALA A 15 3.22 37.52 26.13
N ILE A 16 2.27 36.68 26.57
CA ILE A 16 1.06 37.11 27.28
C ILE A 16 1.29 37.25 28.79
N LEU A 17 2.25 36.52 29.37
CA LEU A 17 2.54 36.55 30.81
C LEU A 17 3.53 37.66 31.23
N GLY A 18 4.18 38.34 30.27
CA GLY A 18 5.14 39.42 30.52
C GLY A 18 4.57 40.85 30.54
N ALA A 19 3.26 41.05 30.33
CA ALA A 19 2.66 42.36 30.09
C ALA A 19 2.43 43.21 31.36
N GLY A 20 3.51 43.57 32.06
CA GLY A 20 3.51 44.48 33.21
C GLY A 20 4.40 45.71 33.00
N PHE A 21 3.80 46.84 32.62
CA PHE A 21 4.39 48.19 32.57
C PHE A 21 5.38 48.50 31.41
N VAL A 22 4.88 49.18 30.37
CA VAL A 22 5.28 50.53 29.88
C VAL A 22 4.76 50.71 28.45
N THR A 23 4.00 51.79 28.21
CA THR A 23 3.46 52.12 26.89
C THR A 23 4.41 52.98 26.06
N SER A 24 4.94 52.46 24.96
CA SER A 24 5.43 53.25 23.82
C SER A 24 5.13 52.55 22.51
N GLN A 25 4.56 53.27 21.54
CA GLN A 25 4.02 52.69 20.30
C GLN A 25 5.12 52.11 19.39
N PRO A 26 4.86 51.00 18.68
CA PRO A 26 5.76 50.53 17.63
C PRO A 26 5.68 51.45 16.40
N THR A 27 6.78 52.10 16.07
CA THR A 27 6.97 52.71 14.75
C THR A 27 7.13 51.61 13.71
N PHE A 28 6.20 51.55 12.74
CA PHE A 28 6.32 50.68 11.58
C PHE A 28 7.58 51.01 10.77
N VAL A 29 8.58 50.15 10.85
CA VAL A 29 9.64 50.09 9.82
C VAL A 29 9.15 49.14 8.73
N ARG A 30 9.02 49.68 7.53
CA ARG A 30 8.65 48.92 6.33
C ARG A 30 9.76 47.91 6.03
N ALA A 31 9.44 46.61 6.09
CA ALA A 31 10.38 45.58 5.65
C ALA A 31 10.70 45.78 4.16
N GLU A 32 11.97 46.02 3.85
CA GLU A 32 12.51 45.73 2.54
C GLU A 32 12.62 44.20 2.40
N GLU A 33 12.52 43.70 1.17
CA GLU A 33 12.43 42.27 0.85
C GLU A 33 13.59 41.47 1.47
N ALA A 34 13.27 40.56 2.39
CA ALA A 34 14.25 39.64 2.95
C ALA A 34 14.77 38.69 1.84
N PRO A 35 16.09 38.47 1.73
CA PRO A 35 16.63 37.61 0.68
C PRO A 35 16.21 36.15 0.89
N VAL A 36 15.63 35.55 -0.15
CA VAL A 36 15.24 34.13 -0.18
C VAL A 36 16.41 33.25 0.28
N ALA A 37 16.21 32.53 1.38
CA ALA A 37 17.25 31.72 2.01
C ALA A 37 17.74 30.61 1.08
N SER A 38 19.05 30.35 1.06
CA SER A 38 19.62 29.40 0.12
C SER A 38 19.48 27.95 0.61
N GLN A 39 18.84 27.08 -0.19
CA GLN A 39 18.78 25.62 0.00
C GLN A 39 20.06 25.02 0.61
N SER A 40 19.90 24.01 1.47
CA SER A 40 21.00 23.23 2.03
C SER A 40 21.90 22.61 0.94
N LYS A 41 23.14 22.26 1.30
CA LYS A 41 24.02 21.53 0.40
C LYS A 41 23.51 20.11 0.14
N ALA A 42 22.95 19.43 1.14
CA ALA A 42 22.37 18.11 0.98
C ALA A 42 21.12 18.13 0.08
N GLU A 43 20.27 19.14 0.22
CA GLU A 43 19.10 19.37 -0.68
C GLU A 43 19.54 19.54 -2.13
N LYS A 44 20.51 20.42 -2.39
CA LYS A 44 21.09 20.63 -3.73
C LYS A 44 21.71 19.35 -4.31
N ASP A 45 22.38 18.56 -3.48
CA ASP A 45 22.94 17.26 -3.88
C ASP A 45 21.84 16.21 -4.15
N TYR A 46 20.71 16.26 -3.43
CA TYR A 46 19.52 15.43 -3.66
C TYR A 46 18.80 15.79 -4.96
N ASP A 47 18.51 17.07 -5.22
CA ASP A 47 17.95 17.56 -6.48
C ASP A 47 18.84 17.18 -7.68
N ALA A 48 20.15 17.32 -7.52
CA ALA A 48 21.14 16.94 -8.54
C ALA A 48 21.27 15.42 -8.71
N ALA A 49 20.90 14.61 -7.71
CA ALA A 49 20.83 13.16 -7.82
C ALA A 49 19.52 12.72 -8.51
N MET A 50 18.38 13.33 -8.15
CA MET A 50 17.06 13.08 -8.75
C MET A 50 17.09 13.29 -10.26
N LYS A 51 17.54 14.47 -10.72
CA LYS A 51 17.69 14.79 -12.16
C LYS A 51 18.58 13.78 -12.92
N LYS A 52 19.61 13.23 -12.26
CA LYS A 52 20.48 12.19 -12.85
C LYS A 52 19.81 10.82 -12.89
N SER A 53 18.99 10.50 -11.89
CA SER A 53 18.19 9.26 -11.84
C SER A 53 17.14 9.23 -12.94
N GLU A 54 16.40 10.32 -13.13
CA GLU A 54 15.41 10.46 -14.20
C GLU A 54 16.03 10.33 -15.60
N ALA A 55 17.16 11.01 -15.84
CA ALA A 55 17.91 10.89 -17.09
C ALA A 55 18.40 9.45 -17.34
N ALA A 56 18.87 8.77 -16.30
CA ALA A 56 19.29 7.37 -16.39
C ALA A 56 18.12 6.40 -16.62
N LYS A 57 16.96 6.66 -15.99
CA LYS A 57 15.71 5.90 -16.20
C LYS A 57 15.25 5.99 -17.66
N LYS A 58 15.23 7.20 -18.22
CA LYS A 58 14.88 7.41 -19.63
C LYS A 58 15.82 6.65 -20.58
N ALA A 59 17.12 6.73 -20.33
CA ALA A 59 18.11 5.99 -21.12
C ALA A 59 17.98 4.45 -21.00
N TYR A 60 17.53 3.94 -19.85
CA TYR A 60 17.23 2.52 -19.68
C TYR A 60 15.99 2.08 -20.48
N GLU A 61 14.87 2.80 -20.40
CA GLU A 61 13.66 2.42 -21.17
C GLU A 61 13.89 2.53 -22.68
N GLU A 62 14.66 3.53 -23.15
CA GLU A 62 15.07 3.63 -24.56
C GLU A 62 15.93 2.42 -25.01
N ALA A 63 16.91 2.01 -24.19
CA ALA A 63 17.76 0.86 -24.50
C ALA A 63 16.99 -0.48 -24.44
N LYS A 64 16.07 -0.63 -23.48
CA LYS A 64 15.19 -1.79 -23.35
C LYS A 64 14.29 -1.95 -24.57
N LYS A 65 13.60 -0.87 -24.99
CA LYS A 65 12.77 -0.90 -26.21
C LYS A 65 13.59 -1.29 -27.45
N LYS A 66 14.80 -0.73 -27.60
CA LYS A 66 15.72 -1.09 -28.68
C LYS A 66 16.11 -2.58 -28.66
N ALA A 67 16.29 -3.18 -27.48
CA ALA A 67 16.57 -4.60 -27.33
C ALA A 67 15.35 -5.49 -27.67
N GLU A 68 14.15 -5.10 -27.23
CA GLU A 68 12.89 -5.78 -27.56
C GLU A 68 12.60 -5.76 -29.08
N ASP A 69 12.72 -4.59 -29.72
CA ASP A 69 12.52 -4.43 -31.17
C ASP A 69 13.54 -5.24 -31.98
N ALA A 70 14.81 -5.28 -31.55
CA ALA A 70 15.87 -6.06 -32.21
C ALA A 70 15.67 -7.58 -32.04
N GLN A 71 15.31 -8.04 -30.84
CA GLN A 71 15.01 -9.45 -30.56
C GLN A 71 13.82 -9.93 -31.39
N LYS A 72 12.72 -9.17 -31.42
CA LYS A 72 11.53 -9.48 -32.21
C LYS A 72 11.84 -9.69 -33.69
N LYS A 73 12.70 -8.84 -34.27
CA LYS A 73 13.12 -8.95 -35.69
C LYS A 73 13.88 -10.26 -35.97
N TYR A 74 14.75 -10.67 -35.04
CA TYR A 74 15.44 -11.96 -35.12
C TYR A 74 14.47 -13.14 -34.99
N ASP A 75 13.59 -13.12 -33.98
CA ASP A 75 12.61 -14.18 -33.71
C ASP A 75 11.64 -14.39 -34.90
N GLU A 76 11.16 -13.31 -35.52
CA GLU A 76 10.34 -13.36 -36.74
C GLU A 76 11.09 -13.98 -37.93
N GLY A 77 12.39 -13.71 -38.05
CA GLY A 77 13.26 -14.29 -39.09
C GLY A 77 13.54 -15.78 -38.86
N GLN A 78 13.80 -16.17 -37.62
CA GLN A 78 13.98 -17.56 -37.21
C GLN A 78 12.70 -18.37 -37.46
N LYS A 79 11.54 -17.87 -37.01
CA LYS A 79 10.23 -18.53 -37.18
C LYS A 79 9.90 -18.81 -38.64
N LYS A 80 10.15 -17.87 -39.56
CA LYS A 80 9.94 -18.07 -41.01
C LYS A 80 10.84 -19.19 -41.56
N THR A 81 12.08 -19.26 -41.08
CA THR A 81 13.07 -20.28 -41.47
C THR A 81 12.64 -21.67 -40.99
N GLU A 82 12.21 -21.78 -39.73
CA GLU A 82 11.72 -23.02 -39.12
C GLU A 82 10.40 -23.50 -39.76
N GLU A 83 9.47 -22.59 -40.05
CA GLU A 83 8.20 -22.94 -40.69
C GLU A 83 8.42 -23.50 -42.10
N LYS A 84 9.29 -22.89 -42.90
CA LYS A 84 9.68 -23.41 -44.22
C LYS A 84 10.34 -24.79 -44.11
N ALA A 85 11.23 -24.98 -43.13
CA ALA A 85 11.87 -26.27 -42.89
C ALA A 85 10.84 -27.38 -42.56
N ARG A 86 9.88 -27.09 -41.66
CA ARG A 86 8.78 -28.01 -41.32
C ARG A 86 7.92 -28.37 -42.54
N LYS A 87 7.47 -27.37 -43.31
CA LYS A 87 6.70 -27.60 -44.56
C LYS A 87 7.48 -28.46 -45.55
N ALA A 88 8.80 -28.24 -45.68
CA ALA A 88 9.64 -29.02 -46.58
C ALA A 88 9.77 -30.48 -46.13
N GLU A 89 9.89 -30.72 -44.82
CA GLU A 89 9.90 -32.08 -44.25
C GLU A 89 8.56 -32.81 -44.47
N GLU A 90 7.43 -32.13 -44.23
CA GLU A 90 6.08 -32.67 -44.46
C GLU A 90 5.84 -33.01 -45.93
N ALA A 91 6.14 -32.10 -46.85
CA ALA A 91 6.02 -32.36 -48.28
C ALA A 91 7.00 -33.47 -48.76
N SER A 92 8.18 -33.59 -48.16
CA SER A 92 9.11 -34.69 -48.45
C SER A 92 8.57 -36.05 -47.98
N LYS A 93 7.87 -36.12 -46.84
CA LYS A 93 7.19 -37.34 -46.37
C LYS A 93 6.08 -37.77 -47.33
N GLU A 94 5.29 -36.82 -47.84
CA GLU A 94 4.24 -37.12 -48.84
C GLU A 94 4.83 -37.59 -50.19
N ILE A 95 5.96 -37.02 -50.64
CA ILE A 95 6.70 -37.55 -51.80
C ILE A 95 7.17 -38.98 -51.54
N ALA A 96 7.75 -39.28 -50.37
CA ALA A 96 8.21 -40.61 -50.03
C ALA A 96 7.06 -41.65 -50.02
N LYS A 97 5.89 -41.25 -49.52
CA LYS A 97 4.67 -42.05 -49.54
C LYS A 97 4.17 -42.32 -50.96
N ALA A 98 4.01 -41.28 -51.79
CA ALA A 98 3.62 -41.42 -53.20
C ALA A 98 4.63 -42.27 -54.01
N THR A 99 5.92 -42.13 -53.71
CA THR A 99 6.99 -42.96 -54.30
C THR A 99 6.81 -44.45 -53.94
N SER A 100 6.48 -44.73 -52.68
CA SER A 100 6.18 -46.09 -52.21
C SER A 100 4.94 -46.67 -52.90
N GLU A 101 3.89 -45.88 -53.12
CA GLU A 101 2.68 -46.30 -53.84
C GLU A 101 2.99 -46.69 -55.31
N VAL A 102 3.78 -45.88 -56.03
CA VAL A 102 4.28 -46.21 -57.37
C VAL A 102 5.08 -47.51 -57.37
N GLN A 103 6.01 -47.68 -56.42
CA GLN A 103 6.84 -48.88 -56.31
C GLN A 103 5.99 -50.13 -56.02
N ASN A 104 4.99 -50.02 -55.14
CA ASN A 104 4.07 -51.11 -54.81
C ASN A 104 3.20 -51.51 -56.01
N ALA A 105 2.72 -50.54 -56.81
CA ALA A 105 1.98 -50.83 -58.05
C ALA A 105 2.87 -51.57 -59.08
N TYR A 106 4.15 -51.19 -59.23
CA TYR A 106 5.11 -51.94 -60.03
C TYR A 106 5.38 -53.36 -59.50
N VAL A 107 5.42 -53.57 -58.18
CA VAL A 107 5.54 -54.91 -57.57
C VAL A 107 4.30 -55.77 -57.85
N LYS A 108 3.08 -55.19 -57.81
CA LYS A 108 1.84 -55.88 -58.25
C LYS A 108 1.95 -56.32 -59.71
N TYR A 109 2.37 -55.40 -60.60
CA TYR A 109 2.54 -55.67 -62.03
C TYR A 109 3.48 -56.85 -62.29
N GLN A 110 4.67 -56.84 -61.67
CA GLN A 110 5.63 -57.95 -61.78
C GLN A 110 5.11 -59.27 -61.19
N ARG A 111 4.20 -59.23 -60.21
CA ARG A 111 3.58 -60.42 -59.62
C ARG A 111 2.54 -61.03 -60.57
N VAL A 112 1.71 -60.21 -61.21
CA VAL A 112 0.73 -60.67 -62.22
C VAL A 112 1.43 -61.20 -63.47
N GLN A 113 2.46 -60.49 -63.98
CA GLN A 113 3.27 -60.96 -65.11
C GLN A 113 3.80 -62.39 -64.87
N ARG A 114 4.40 -62.64 -63.70
CA ARG A 114 5.02 -63.93 -63.34
C ARG A 114 4.04 -65.01 -62.85
N ASN A 115 2.74 -64.72 -62.76
CA ASN A 115 1.76 -65.70 -62.28
C ASN A 115 1.46 -66.75 -63.37
N SER A 116 1.96 -67.97 -63.19
CA SER A 116 1.75 -69.08 -64.14
C SER A 116 0.33 -69.66 -64.12
N ARG A 117 -0.53 -69.28 -63.15
CA ARG A 117 -1.88 -69.84 -62.98
C ARG A 117 -2.98 -69.08 -63.74
N LEU A 118 -2.69 -67.89 -64.29
CA LEU A 118 -3.65 -67.08 -65.06
C LEU A 118 -3.61 -67.43 -66.55
N ASN A 119 -4.76 -67.47 -67.22
CA ASN A 119 -4.76 -67.51 -68.68
C ASN A 119 -4.37 -66.15 -69.28
N GLU A 120 -4.05 -66.11 -70.57
CA GLU A 120 -3.53 -64.92 -71.24
C GLU A 120 -4.52 -63.74 -71.19
N LYS A 121 -5.82 -64.01 -71.34
CA LYS A 121 -6.88 -62.99 -71.34
C LYS A 121 -7.04 -62.34 -69.96
N GLU A 122 -7.04 -63.14 -68.90
CA GLU A 122 -7.09 -62.66 -67.50
C GLU A 122 -5.84 -61.86 -67.13
N ARG A 123 -4.66 -62.39 -67.47
CA ARG A 123 -3.37 -61.70 -67.25
C ARG A 123 -3.37 -60.33 -67.92
N LYS A 124 -3.76 -60.26 -69.19
CA LYS A 124 -3.81 -59.00 -69.95
C LYS A 124 -4.79 -57.99 -69.36
N LYS A 125 -5.94 -58.45 -68.84
CA LYS A 125 -6.91 -57.58 -68.14
C LYS A 125 -6.33 -57.02 -66.84
N GLN A 126 -5.79 -57.88 -65.97
CA GLN A 126 -5.22 -57.45 -64.68
C GLN A 126 -4.00 -56.54 -64.86
N LEU A 127 -3.18 -56.75 -65.89
CA LEU A 127 -2.05 -55.86 -66.19
C LEU A 127 -2.52 -54.48 -66.66
N ALA A 128 -3.57 -54.39 -67.49
CA ALA A 128 -4.14 -53.11 -67.89
C ALA A 128 -4.75 -52.34 -66.71
N GLU A 129 -5.45 -53.04 -65.80
CA GLU A 129 -5.96 -52.46 -64.55
C GLU A 129 -4.81 -51.92 -63.66
N ILE A 130 -3.68 -52.65 -63.56
CA ILE A 130 -2.50 -52.21 -62.79
C ILE A 130 -1.70 -51.10 -63.50
N ASP A 131 -1.61 -51.09 -64.84
CA ASP A 131 -1.01 -49.98 -65.58
C ASP A 131 -1.77 -48.67 -65.34
N GLU A 132 -3.10 -48.73 -65.19
CA GLU A 132 -3.91 -47.58 -64.78
C GLU A 132 -3.63 -47.16 -63.32
N GLU A 133 -3.47 -48.10 -62.39
CA GLU A 133 -3.00 -47.80 -61.01
C GLU A 133 -1.62 -47.13 -61.02
N ILE A 134 -0.66 -47.63 -61.82
CA ILE A 134 0.69 -47.09 -61.94
C ILE A 134 0.65 -45.65 -62.47
N ASN A 135 -0.15 -45.39 -63.50
CA ASN A 135 -0.28 -44.04 -64.08
C ASN A 135 -0.91 -43.04 -63.09
N LYS A 136 -1.95 -43.46 -62.35
CA LYS A 136 -2.55 -42.67 -61.26
C LYS A 136 -1.55 -42.37 -60.14
N ALA A 137 -0.82 -43.38 -59.66
CA ALA A 137 0.20 -43.19 -58.63
C ALA A 137 1.35 -42.26 -59.08
N LYS A 138 1.77 -42.35 -60.35
CA LYS A 138 2.76 -41.42 -60.93
C LYS A 138 2.24 -39.99 -61.03
N GLN A 139 0.98 -39.80 -61.38
CA GLN A 139 0.37 -38.47 -61.40
C GLN A 139 0.39 -37.84 -60.00
N ILE A 140 -0.05 -38.58 -58.98
CA ILE A 140 0.00 -38.15 -57.57
C ILE A 140 1.44 -37.82 -57.16
N LEU A 141 2.42 -38.66 -57.50
CA LEU A 141 3.83 -38.38 -57.23
C LEU A 141 4.31 -37.09 -57.91
N ASN A 142 3.90 -36.80 -59.15
CA ASN A 142 4.25 -35.57 -59.84
C ASN A 142 3.62 -34.34 -59.16
N GLU A 143 2.35 -34.43 -58.77
CA GLU A 143 1.64 -33.38 -58.00
C GLU A 143 2.36 -33.08 -56.67
N LYS A 144 2.79 -34.10 -55.91
CA LYS A 144 3.57 -33.91 -54.67
C LYS A 144 4.95 -33.31 -54.89
N ASN A 145 5.60 -33.59 -56.02
CA ASN A 145 6.87 -32.94 -56.38
C ASN A 145 6.68 -31.45 -56.70
N GLU A 146 5.62 -31.06 -57.42
CA GLU A 146 5.32 -29.64 -57.65
C GLU A 146 4.90 -28.92 -56.34
N ASP A 147 4.19 -29.57 -55.42
CA ASP A 147 3.89 -28.99 -54.10
C ASP A 147 5.16 -28.75 -53.27
N PHE A 148 6.11 -29.70 -53.23
CA PHE A 148 7.41 -29.50 -52.56
C PHE A 148 8.26 -28.41 -53.22
N LYS A 149 8.16 -28.24 -54.54
CA LYS A 149 8.83 -27.15 -55.27
C LYS A 149 8.30 -25.77 -54.86
N LYS A 150 6.97 -25.61 -54.75
CA LYS A 150 6.36 -24.37 -54.20
C LYS A 150 6.89 -24.05 -52.80
N VAL A 151 7.01 -25.06 -51.92
CA VAL A 151 7.58 -24.89 -50.57
C VAL A 151 9.04 -24.45 -50.63
N ARG A 152 9.84 -24.97 -51.57
CA ARG A 152 11.23 -24.51 -51.77
C ARG A 152 11.33 -23.06 -52.25
N GLU A 153 10.34 -22.58 -53.00
CA GLU A 153 10.25 -21.22 -53.52
C GLU A 153 9.79 -20.18 -52.46
N GLU A 154 9.28 -20.59 -51.28
CA GLU A 154 8.95 -19.66 -50.18
C GLU A 154 10.17 -18.82 -49.75
N VAL A 155 10.02 -17.49 -49.67
CA VAL A 155 11.14 -16.59 -49.32
C VAL A 155 11.40 -16.59 -47.81
N ILE A 156 12.65 -16.82 -47.42
CA ILE A 156 13.15 -16.74 -46.02
C ILE A 156 14.32 -15.75 -45.94
N PRO A 157 14.68 -15.24 -44.75
CA PRO A 157 15.89 -14.45 -44.57
C PRO A 157 17.13 -15.27 -44.97
N GLU A 158 18.09 -14.62 -45.62
CA GLU A 158 19.42 -15.21 -45.86
C GLU A 158 20.10 -15.52 -44.51
N PRO A 159 20.84 -16.65 -44.37
CA PRO A 159 21.52 -16.99 -43.11
C PRO A 159 22.46 -15.90 -42.59
N THR A 160 23.04 -15.11 -43.50
CA THR A 160 23.91 -13.97 -43.19
C THR A 160 23.14 -12.76 -42.67
N GLU A 161 21.90 -12.53 -43.10
CA GLU A 161 21.04 -11.48 -42.55
C GLU A 161 20.45 -11.89 -41.20
N LEU A 162 20.04 -13.14 -41.04
CA LEU A 162 19.58 -13.67 -39.75
C LEU A 162 20.67 -13.57 -38.68
N ALA A 163 21.92 -13.91 -39.01
CA ALA A 163 23.07 -13.75 -38.11
C ALA A 163 23.39 -12.27 -37.79
N LYS A 164 23.17 -11.34 -38.73
CA LYS A 164 23.31 -9.89 -38.47
C LYS A 164 22.23 -9.40 -37.49
N ASP A 165 20.99 -9.85 -37.65
CA ASP A 165 19.91 -9.46 -36.74
C ASP A 165 20.07 -10.09 -35.36
N GLN A 166 20.54 -11.34 -35.26
CA GLN A 166 20.94 -11.96 -33.99
C GLN A 166 21.97 -11.11 -33.26
N ARG A 167 23.05 -10.75 -33.95
CA ARG A 167 24.13 -9.94 -33.38
C ARG A 167 23.63 -8.57 -32.91
N LYS A 168 22.73 -7.93 -33.65
CA LYS A 168 22.11 -6.65 -33.22
C LYS A 168 21.24 -6.82 -31.98
N ALA A 169 20.50 -7.93 -31.85
CA ALA A 169 19.74 -8.24 -30.65
C ALA A 169 20.65 -8.46 -29.43
N GLU A 170 21.75 -9.20 -29.60
CA GLU A 170 22.77 -9.41 -28.56
C GLU A 170 23.46 -8.10 -28.14
N GLU A 171 23.85 -7.26 -29.11
CA GLU A 171 24.46 -5.94 -28.86
C GLU A 171 23.47 -4.99 -28.12
N ALA A 172 22.22 -4.89 -28.57
CA ALA A 172 21.20 -4.07 -27.93
C ALA A 172 20.87 -4.55 -26.50
N LYS A 173 20.82 -5.87 -26.27
CA LYS A 173 20.62 -6.47 -24.94
C LYS A 173 21.83 -6.29 -24.01
N ALA A 174 23.03 -6.08 -24.56
CA ALA A 174 24.19 -5.66 -23.78
C ALA A 174 24.12 -4.17 -23.39
N GLU A 175 23.68 -3.31 -24.32
CA GLU A 175 23.43 -1.89 -24.05
C GLU A 175 22.35 -1.69 -22.97
N GLU A 176 21.23 -2.42 -23.04
CA GLU A 176 20.16 -2.43 -22.03
C GLU A 176 20.72 -2.72 -20.62
N LYS A 177 21.52 -3.79 -20.48
CA LYS A 177 22.15 -4.16 -19.19
C LYS A 177 23.07 -3.07 -18.65
N VAL A 178 23.77 -2.35 -19.52
CA VAL A 178 24.62 -1.21 -19.12
C VAL A 178 23.78 -0.01 -18.71
N ALA A 179 22.70 0.28 -19.43
CA ALA A 179 21.77 1.36 -19.09
C ALA A 179 21.06 1.09 -17.74
N LYS A 180 20.60 -0.15 -17.52
CA LYS A 180 20.00 -0.58 -16.25
C LYS A 180 20.95 -0.36 -15.06
N ARG A 181 22.20 -0.82 -15.15
CA ARG A 181 23.22 -0.60 -14.11
C ARG A 181 23.46 0.89 -13.80
N LYS A 182 23.39 1.76 -14.81
CA LYS A 182 23.51 3.22 -14.62
C LYS A 182 22.30 3.79 -13.89
N TYR A 183 21.10 3.33 -14.22
CA TYR A 183 19.86 3.69 -13.51
C TYR A 183 19.88 3.21 -12.05
N ASP A 184 20.16 1.92 -11.80
CA ASP A 184 20.24 1.35 -10.44
C ASP A 184 21.23 2.14 -9.56
N TYR A 185 22.41 2.49 -10.10
CA TYR A 185 23.42 3.31 -9.42
C TYR A 185 22.97 4.76 -9.16
N ALA A 186 22.20 5.36 -10.07
CA ALA A 186 21.65 6.69 -9.88
C ALA A 186 20.56 6.70 -8.79
N THR A 187 19.70 5.68 -8.74
CA THR A 187 18.72 5.47 -7.67
C THR A 187 19.39 5.32 -6.30
N LEU A 188 20.49 4.56 -6.21
CA LEU A 188 21.27 4.48 -4.97
C LEU A 188 21.87 5.83 -4.53
N LYS A 189 22.24 6.70 -5.48
CA LYS A 189 22.69 8.06 -5.15
C LYS A 189 21.56 8.96 -4.66
N VAL A 190 20.35 8.83 -5.20
CA VAL A 190 19.16 9.52 -4.68
C VAL A 190 18.90 9.11 -3.24
N ALA A 191 18.86 7.80 -2.95
CA ALA A 191 18.65 7.29 -1.60
C ALA A 191 19.72 7.78 -0.60
N LEU A 192 20.99 7.76 -1.00
CA LEU A 192 22.09 8.28 -0.17
C LEU A 192 22.01 9.80 0.04
N ALA A 193 21.58 10.57 -0.96
CA ALA A 193 21.40 12.01 -0.81
C ALA A 193 20.20 12.34 0.09
N LYS A 194 19.08 11.63 -0.06
CA LYS A 194 17.90 11.76 0.81
C LYS A 194 18.23 11.47 2.27
N SER A 195 18.94 10.37 2.53
CA SER A 195 19.39 10.01 3.88
C SER A 195 20.33 11.05 4.52
N LYS A 196 21.01 11.89 3.73
CA LYS A 196 21.80 13.02 4.26
C LYS A 196 20.92 14.22 4.60
N VAL A 197 19.90 14.53 3.80
CA VAL A 197 18.90 15.56 4.13
C VAL A 197 18.19 15.18 5.41
N GLU A 198 17.66 13.96 5.50
CA GLU A 198 17.00 13.41 6.70
C GLU A 198 17.92 13.44 7.95
N ALA A 199 19.23 13.27 7.77
CA ALA A 199 20.20 13.36 8.87
C ALA A 199 20.52 14.81 9.29
N GLU A 200 20.61 15.75 8.35
CA GLU A 200 20.77 17.18 8.64
C GLU A 200 19.51 17.74 9.33
N GLU A 201 18.32 17.38 8.84
CA GLU A 201 17.03 17.69 9.47
C GLU A 201 16.94 17.13 10.90
N ALA A 202 17.25 15.85 11.09
CA ALA A 202 17.24 15.23 12.41
C ALA A 202 18.26 15.85 13.38
N GLU A 203 19.41 16.33 12.91
CA GLU A 203 20.36 17.05 13.77
C GLU A 203 19.79 18.41 14.24
N LEU A 204 19.07 19.12 13.36
CA LEU A 204 18.40 20.38 13.69
C LEU A 204 17.21 20.16 14.64
N ASP A 205 16.38 19.15 14.41
CA ASP A 205 15.27 18.78 15.31
C ASP A 205 15.79 18.43 16.72
N ASN A 206 16.87 17.65 16.82
CA ASN A 206 17.50 17.34 18.11
C ASN A 206 18.05 18.59 18.80
N LYS A 207 18.59 19.57 18.07
CA LYS A 207 19.02 20.85 18.65
C LYS A 207 17.83 21.67 19.16
N ALA A 208 16.73 21.69 18.42
CA ALA A 208 15.50 22.37 18.83
C ALA A 208 14.89 21.76 20.09
N GLU A 209 14.80 20.42 20.17
CA GLU A 209 14.28 19.71 21.35
C GLU A 209 15.16 19.94 22.59
N ASN A 210 16.50 19.95 22.44
CA ASN A 210 17.41 20.27 23.54
C ASN A 210 17.29 21.73 24.02
N LEU A 211 17.11 22.70 23.12
CA LEU A 211 16.90 24.10 23.48
C LEU A 211 15.54 24.31 24.17
N GLN A 212 14.48 23.63 23.73
CA GLN A 212 13.16 23.67 24.37
C GLN A 212 13.18 23.11 25.79
N ASN A 213 13.84 21.96 26.01
CA ASN A 213 14.00 21.40 27.35
C ASN A 213 14.77 22.37 28.27
N LYS A 214 15.83 23.01 27.76
CA LYS A 214 16.60 24.05 28.48
C LYS A 214 15.74 25.28 28.82
N VAL A 215 14.89 25.73 27.91
CA VAL A 215 13.93 26.83 28.14
C VAL A 215 12.97 26.47 29.28
N ALA A 216 12.31 25.31 29.21
CA ALA A 216 11.37 24.85 30.23
C ALA A 216 12.01 24.65 31.62
N ASP A 217 13.24 24.13 31.67
CA ASP A 217 14.00 24.02 32.92
C ASP A 217 14.34 25.42 33.50
N LEU A 218 14.74 26.37 32.65
CA LEU A 218 15.04 27.75 33.07
C LEU A 218 13.79 28.48 33.56
N GLU A 219 12.65 28.37 32.89
CA GLU A 219 11.36 28.92 33.36
C GLU A 219 11.02 28.42 34.77
N LYS A 220 11.20 27.11 35.00
CA LYS A 220 10.96 26.47 36.30
C LYS A 220 11.97 26.91 37.37
N GLU A 221 13.23 27.11 37.02
CA GLU A 221 14.24 27.69 37.93
C GLU A 221 13.91 29.15 38.28
N ILE A 222 13.46 29.95 37.32
CA ILE A 222 13.02 31.34 37.51
C ILE A 222 11.82 31.38 38.46
N ALA A 223 10.77 30.60 38.22
CA ALA A 223 9.58 30.58 39.08
C ALA A 223 9.92 30.22 40.56
N ASN A 224 10.85 29.30 40.78
CA ASN A 224 11.35 28.97 42.12
C ASN A 224 12.18 30.10 42.75
N ALA A 225 13.03 30.77 41.95
CA ALA A 225 13.82 31.91 42.40
C ALA A 225 12.92 33.12 42.75
N GLU A 226 11.91 33.42 41.92
CA GLU A 226 10.94 34.50 42.16
C GLU A 226 10.08 34.24 43.39
N LYS A 227 9.65 32.99 43.62
CA LYS A 227 8.98 32.61 44.86
C LYS A 227 9.86 32.86 46.09
N THR A 228 11.15 32.50 46.00
CA THR A 228 12.14 32.75 47.07
C THR A 228 12.30 34.25 47.34
N VAL A 229 12.37 35.07 46.29
CA VAL A 229 12.39 36.54 46.39
C VAL A 229 11.12 37.04 47.08
N ALA A 230 9.93 36.61 46.66
CA ALA A 230 8.66 37.06 47.22
C ALA A 230 8.46 36.65 48.69
N ASP A 231 8.99 35.50 49.12
CA ASP A 231 8.93 35.08 50.53
C ASP A 231 9.96 35.85 51.38
N LEU A 232 11.17 36.12 50.86
CA LEU A 232 12.14 37.00 51.52
C LEU A 232 11.67 38.46 51.60
N GLU A 233 10.93 38.97 50.61
CA GLU A 233 10.32 40.30 50.66
C GLU A 233 9.30 40.42 51.80
N LYS A 234 8.52 39.37 52.07
CA LYS A 234 7.60 39.34 53.22
C LYS A 234 8.35 39.28 54.55
N GLU A 235 9.42 38.49 54.65
CA GLU A 235 10.27 38.45 55.85
C GLU A 235 10.92 39.80 56.13
N VAL A 236 11.49 40.45 55.11
CA VAL A 236 12.07 41.79 55.20
C VAL A 236 11.02 42.82 55.62
N ALA A 237 9.86 42.87 54.96
CA ALA A 237 8.79 43.82 55.30
C ALA A 237 8.26 43.62 56.74
N LYS A 238 8.22 42.38 57.23
CA LYS A 238 7.88 42.09 58.63
C LYS A 238 8.97 42.62 59.58
N LEU A 239 10.24 42.34 59.31
CA LEU A 239 11.35 42.80 60.14
C LEU A 239 11.50 44.33 60.13
N GLU A 240 11.21 45.00 59.00
CA GLU A 240 11.14 46.47 58.94
C GLU A 240 10.08 47.03 59.89
N LYS A 241 8.91 46.37 59.95
CA LYS A 241 7.86 46.73 60.89
C LYS A 241 8.25 46.43 62.34
N ASP A 242 8.80 45.25 62.62
CA ASP A 242 9.23 44.87 63.97
C ASP A 242 10.29 45.87 64.50
N VAL A 243 11.24 46.29 63.66
CA VAL A 243 12.23 47.35 63.95
C VAL A 243 11.57 48.70 64.27
N GLU A 244 10.55 49.10 63.50
CA GLU A 244 9.82 50.36 63.74
C GLU A 244 8.98 50.29 65.04
N ASP A 245 8.32 49.17 65.31
CA ASP A 245 7.56 48.95 66.54
C ASP A 245 8.50 48.96 67.77
N PHE A 246 9.72 48.41 67.67
CA PHE A 246 10.72 48.49 68.75
C PHE A 246 11.30 49.91 68.96
N LYS A 247 11.49 50.71 67.90
CA LYS A 247 11.93 52.12 68.00
C LYS A 247 10.96 53.00 68.79
N ASN A 248 9.68 52.64 68.79
CA ASN A 248 8.62 53.37 69.46
C ASN A 248 8.29 52.82 70.87
N SER A 249 9.13 51.94 71.44
CA SER A 249 8.91 51.25 72.72
C SER A 249 9.85 51.71 73.85
N ASN A 250 9.30 52.05 75.02
CA ASN A 250 10.04 52.55 76.19
C ASN A 250 10.38 51.45 77.23
N GLY A 251 10.57 50.20 76.78
CA GLY A 251 10.86 49.07 77.68
C GLY A 251 12.34 48.95 78.09
N GLU A 252 12.62 48.46 79.29
CA GLU A 252 13.98 48.32 79.87
C GLU A 252 14.91 47.38 79.07
N GLN A 253 14.38 46.60 78.13
CA GLN A 253 15.11 45.72 77.21
C GLN A 253 14.98 46.13 75.72
N ALA A 254 14.27 47.22 75.41
CA ALA A 254 13.91 47.59 74.04
C ALA A 254 15.12 47.85 73.13
N GLU A 255 16.17 48.50 73.64
CA GLU A 255 17.41 48.75 72.89
C GLU A 255 18.12 47.44 72.45
N GLN A 256 18.07 46.39 73.27
CA GLN A 256 18.69 45.11 72.95
C GLN A 256 17.91 44.34 71.88
N TYR A 257 16.57 44.35 71.96
CA TYR A 257 15.72 43.76 70.94
C TYR A 257 15.77 44.53 69.62
N LEU A 258 15.85 45.86 69.67
CA LEU A 258 16.04 46.70 68.50
C LEU A 258 17.35 46.39 67.77
N ALA A 259 18.47 46.34 68.50
CA ALA A 259 19.78 46.04 67.90
C ALA A 259 19.85 44.62 67.28
N ALA A 260 19.12 43.66 67.85
CA ALA A 260 18.97 42.32 67.26
C ALA A 260 18.13 42.36 65.98
N ALA A 261 16.96 43.00 66.02
CA ALA A 261 16.05 43.11 64.87
C ALA A 261 16.68 43.88 63.69
N GLU A 262 17.44 44.95 63.95
CA GLU A 262 18.16 45.69 62.90
C GLU A 262 19.28 44.84 62.27
N LYS A 263 19.97 44.02 63.05
CA LYS A 263 20.99 43.08 62.53
C LYS A 263 20.37 42.00 61.64
N ASP A 264 19.28 41.39 62.09
CA ASP A 264 18.58 40.35 61.33
C ASP A 264 17.95 40.92 60.06
N LEU A 265 17.42 42.16 60.11
CA LEU A 265 16.94 42.90 58.94
C LEU A 265 18.05 43.15 57.90
N VAL A 266 19.26 43.53 58.33
CA VAL A 266 20.41 43.72 57.43
C VAL A 266 20.82 42.39 56.78
N ALA A 267 20.86 41.30 57.54
CA ALA A 267 21.15 39.97 57.01
C ALA A 267 20.10 39.54 55.96
N LYS A 268 18.81 39.70 56.28
CA LYS A 268 17.70 39.34 55.37
C LYS A 268 17.64 40.21 54.12
N LYS A 269 18.02 41.48 54.20
CA LYS A 269 18.19 42.34 53.02
C LYS A 269 19.35 41.91 52.11
N ALA A 270 20.42 41.35 52.67
CA ALA A 270 21.50 40.77 51.89
C ALA A 270 21.06 39.47 51.19
N GLU A 271 20.41 38.54 51.91
CA GLU A 271 19.81 37.32 51.32
C GLU A 271 18.84 37.65 50.17
N LEU A 272 17.99 38.67 50.36
CA LEU A 272 17.05 39.15 49.34
C LEU A 272 17.77 39.71 48.10
N ALA A 273 18.86 40.45 48.29
CA ALA A 273 19.65 41.00 47.18
C ALA A 273 20.31 39.88 46.35
N GLU A 274 20.87 38.87 47.01
CA GLU A 274 21.45 37.69 46.35
C GLU A 274 20.38 36.89 45.59
N ALA A 275 19.21 36.67 46.19
CA ALA A 275 18.08 36.00 45.54
C ALA A 275 17.60 36.75 44.29
N LYS A 276 17.52 38.08 44.33
CA LYS A 276 17.16 38.93 43.18
C LYS A 276 18.20 38.87 42.07
N ILE A 277 19.50 38.87 42.39
CA ILE A 277 20.58 38.70 41.41
C ILE A 277 20.46 37.34 40.74
N LYS A 278 20.25 36.26 41.51
CA LYS A 278 20.09 34.90 40.98
C LYS A 278 18.90 34.79 40.02
N ALA A 279 17.75 35.38 40.36
CA ALA A 279 16.57 35.41 39.50
C ALA A 279 16.84 36.19 38.19
N ALA A 280 17.48 37.37 38.28
CA ALA A 280 17.83 38.17 37.11
C ALA A 280 18.84 37.46 36.18
N THR A 281 19.86 36.78 36.73
CA THR A 281 20.81 35.98 35.94
C THR A 281 20.09 34.88 35.18
N LYS A 282 19.14 34.18 35.82
CA LYS A 282 18.37 33.11 35.19
C LYS A 282 17.46 33.60 34.06
N LYS A 283 16.86 34.80 34.20
CA LYS A 283 16.12 35.44 33.11
C LYS A 283 16.99 35.77 31.89
N ALA A 284 18.23 36.23 32.10
CA ALA A 284 19.17 36.47 31.00
C ALA A 284 19.67 35.16 30.34
N GLU A 285 19.76 34.05 31.09
CA GLU A 285 20.02 32.72 30.53
C GLU A 285 18.86 32.21 29.67
N LEU A 286 17.62 32.51 30.07
CA LEU A 286 16.39 32.19 29.32
C LEU A 286 16.32 32.97 28.01
N GLU A 287 16.42 34.31 28.06
CA GLU A 287 16.39 35.20 26.88
C GLU A 287 17.41 34.77 25.80
N LYS A 288 18.62 34.34 26.23
CA LYS A 288 19.63 33.79 25.31
C LYS A 288 19.23 32.44 24.71
N ALA A 289 18.60 31.56 25.49
CA ALA A 289 18.15 30.24 25.02
C ALA A 289 16.96 30.37 24.05
N GLU A 290 16.05 31.31 24.31
CA GLU A 290 14.92 31.66 23.43
C GLU A 290 15.43 32.23 22.10
N ALA A 291 16.38 33.19 22.13
CA ALA A 291 16.99 33.72 20.92
C ALA A 291 17.79 32.65 20.13
N GLU A 292 18.47 31.72 20.80
CA GLU A 292 19.12 30.57 20.14
C GLU A 292 18.09 29.64 19.47
N LEU A 293 16.92 29.43 20.09
CA LEU A 293 15.83 28.61 19.55
C LEU A 293 15.11 29.30 18.38
N GLU A 294 14.80 30.59 18.48
CA GLU A 294 14.15 31.38 17.44
C GLU A 294 14.98 31.40 16.14
N ASN A 295 16.29 31.65 16.26
CA ASN A 295 17.21 31.60 15.10
C ASN A 295 17.24 30.20 14.46
N LEU A 296 17.19 29.14 15.26
CA LEU A 296 17.15 27.76 14.74
C LEU A 296 15.83 27.46 14.03
N LEU A 297 14.70 27.88 14.59
CA LEU A 297 13.37 27.70 14.00
C LEU A 297 13.22 28.48 12.69
N SER A 298 13.78 29.69 12.59
CA SER A 298 13.83 30.46 11.35
C SER A 298 14.62 29.77 10.23
N THR A 299 15.56 28.88 10.55
CA THR A 299 16.24 28.03 9.54
C THR A 299 15.46 26.76 9.17
N LEU A 300 14.43 26.39 9.94
CA LEU A 300 13.60 25.20 9.74
C LEU A 300 12.25 25.51 9.08
N ASP A 301 11.92 26.79 8.89
CA ASP A 301 10.68 27.25 8.26
C ASP A 301 10.88 28.62 7.56
N PRO A 302 11.29 28.64 6.27
CA PRO A 302 11.58 29.87 5.54
C PRO A 302 10.34 30.56 4.95
N GLU A 303 9.16 29.94 5.02
CA GLU A 303 7.88 30.50 4.52
C GLU A 303 6.93 30.73 5.69
N GLY A 304 7.08 31.89 6.35
CA GLY A 304 6.25 32.26 7.50
C GLY A 304 4.76 32.37 7.14
N LYS A 305 4.01 31.31 7.44
CA LYS A 305 2.53 31.32 7.44
C LYS A 305 2.00 32.46 8.29
N THR A 306 0.94 33.09 7.83
CA THR A 306 0.27 34.18 8.56
C THR A 306 -0.46 33.66 9.80
N GLN A 307 -0.71 34.54 10.78
CA GLN A 307 -1.47 34.16 11.99
C GLN A 307 -2.86 33.63 11.62
N ASP A 308 -3.51 34.21 10.62
CA ASP A 308 -4.83 33.76 10.13
C ASP A 308 -4.78 32.33 9.56
N GLU A 309 -3.67 31.93 8.93
CA GLU A 309 -3.46 30.55 8.46
C GLU A 309 -3.15 29.59 9.61
N LEU A 310 -2.40 30.02 10.63
CA LEU A 310 -2.15 29.24 11.85
C LEU A 310 -3.44 29.01 12.65
N ASP A 311 -4.29 30.04 12.75
CA ASP A 311 -5.59 29.97 13.45
C ASP A 311 -6.59 29.09 12.67
N LYS A 312 -6.59 29.16 11.32
CA LYS A 312 -7.36 28.24 10.47
C LYS A 312 -6.88 26.80 10.62
N GLU A 313 -5.57 26.56 10.56
CA GLU A 313 -5.00 25.22 10.75
C GLU A 313 -5.21 24.71 12.19
N ALA A 314 -5.34 25.59 13.19
CA ALA A 314 -5.69 25.23 14.56
C ALA A 314 -7.15 24.81 14.68
N ALA A 315 -8.08 25.55 14.07
CA ALA A 315 -9.49 25.19 13.99
C ALA A 315 -9.71 23.85 13.26
N GLU A 316 -9.04 23.64 12.12
CA GLU A 316 -9.04 22.37 11.39
C GLU A 316 -8.43 21.22 12.21
N ALA A 317 -7.44 21.49 13.07
CA ALA A 317 -6.85 20.48 13.96
C ALA A 317 -7.73 20.14 15.17
N GLU A 318 -8.51 21.07 15.71
CA GLU A 318 -9.54 20.75 16.72
C GLU A 318 -10.71 19.99 16.10
N LEU A 319 -11.13 20.36 14.89
CA LEU A 319 -12.18 19.67 14.15
C LEU A 319 -11.77 18.24 13.78
N ASN A 320 -10.51 18.02 13.37
CA ASN A 320 -9.98 16.67 13.14
C ASN A 320 -9.93 15.82 14.44
N LYS A 321 -9.56 16.40 15.59
CA LYS A 321 -9.64 15.68 16.89
C LYS A 321 -11.09 15.31 17.25
N LYS A 322 -12.05 16.19 16.95
CA LYS A 322 -13.48 15.95 17.16
C LYS A 322 -13.99 14.82 16.26
N VAL A 323 -13.57 14.78 14.99
CA VAL A 323 -13.84 13.67 14.06
C VAL A 323 -13.24 12.35 14.56
N GLU A 324 -11.96 12.33 14.97
CA GLU A 324 -11.31 11.14 15.53
C GLU A 324 -12.01 10.63 16.80
N ALA A 325 -12.43 11.53 17.70
CA ALA A 325 -13.20 11.18 18.89
C ALA A 325 -14.58 10.58 18.55
N LEU A 326 -15.32 11.19 17.61
CA LEU A 326 -16.63 10.70 17.16
C LEU A 326 -16.54 9.36 16.43
N GLN A 327 -15.50 9.14 15.61
CA GLN A 327 -15.23 7.85 14.95
C GLN A 327 -14.98 6.73 15.97
N ASN A 328 -14.23 7.00 17.04
CA ASN A 328 -14.02 6.04 18.11
C ASN A 328 -15.32 5.72 18.88
N GLN A 329 -16.17 6.73 19.12
CA GLN A 329 -17.49 6.53 19.76
C GLN A 329 -18.46 5.73 18.89
N VAL A 330 -18.45 5.94 17.57
CA VAL A 330 -19.20 5.11 16.61
C VAL A 330 -18.76 3.64 16.70
N ALA A 331 -17.45 3.39 16.65
CA ALA A 331 -16.91 2.02 16.74
C ALA A 331 -17.24 1.32 18.08
N GLU A 332 -17.18 2.04 19.20
CA GLU A 332 -17.55 1.51 20.53
C GLU A 332 -19.05 1.16 20.60
N LEU A 333 -19.92 2.02 20.07
CA LEU A 333 -21.37 1.78 20.00
C LEU A 333 -21.73 0.62 19.05
N GLU A 334 -21.03 0.46 17.93
CA GLU A 334 -21.18 -0.70 17.04
C GLU A 334 -20.76 -2.01 17.73
N GLU A 335 -19.68 -2.00 18.53
CA GLU A 335 -19.23 -3.17 19.28
C GLU A 335 -20.20 -3.53 20.44
N GLU A 336 -20.74 -2.52 21.15
CA GLU A 336 -21.80 -2.72 22.15
C GLU A 336 -23.08 -3.30 21.53
N LEU A 337 -23.49 -2.78 20.35
CA LEU A 337 -24.65 -3.29 19.63
C LEU A 337 -24.47 -4.73 19.17
N SER A 338 -23.32 -5.09 18.60
CA SER A 338 -23.03 -6.46 18.20
C SER A 338 -23.14 -7.43 19.38
N LYS A 339 -22.61 -7.04 20.56
CA LYS A 339 -22.71 -7.86 21.78
C LYS A 339 -24.16 -8.01 22.27
N LEU A 340 -24.96 -6.95 22.19
CA LEU A 340 -26.37 -7.01 22.58
C LEU A 340 -27.20 -7.85 21.60
N GLU A 341 -26.94 -7.76 20.30
CA GLU A 341 -27.60 -8.58 19.26
C GLU A 341 -27.23 -10.07 19.38
N ASP A 342 -25.96 -10.39 19.66
CA ASP A 342 -25.53 -11.76 19.97
C ASP A 342 -26.21 -12.29 21.26
N ASN A 343 -26.27 -11.49 22.32
CA ASN A 343 -26.98 -11.84 23.57
C ASN A 343 -28.49 -12.07 23.34
N LEU A 344 -29.15 -11.26 22.50
CA LEU A 344 -30.55 -11.44 22.15
C LEU A 344 -30.75 -12.76 21.39
N LYS A 345 -29.90 -13.05 20.41
CA LYS A 345 -29.92 -14.29 19.62
C LYS A 345 -29.66 -15.54 20.46
N ASP A 346 -28.78 -15.46 21.45
CA ASP A 346 -28.57 -16.52 22.44
C ASP A 346 -29.80 -16.66 23.36
N ALA A 347 -30.46 -15.57 23.75
CA ALA A 347 -31.69 -15.62 24.55
C ALA A 347 -32.89 -16.20 23.77
N GLU A 348 -33.01 -15.90 22.47
CA GLU A 348 -33.95 -16.54 21.54
C GLU A 348 -33.67 -18.04 21.41
N THR A 349 -32.41 -18.42 21.18
CA THR A 349 -32.00 -19.82 20.95
C THR A 349 -32.16 -20.70 22.19
N ASN A 350 -31.88 -20.16 23.38
CA ASN A 350 -32.00 -20.87 24.66
C ASN A 350 -33.38 -20.76 25.31
N ASN A 351 -34.37 -20.16 24.61
CA ASN A 351 -35.76 -20.05 25.05
C ASN A 351 -35.93 -19.38 26.43
N VAL A 352 -35.13 -18.31 26.67
CA VAL A 352 -35.10 -17.51 27.90
C VAL A 352 -36.42 -16.74 28.07
N GLU A 353 -36.78 -16.37 29.30
CA GLU A 353 -38.00 -15.64 29.63
C GLU A 353 -38.15 -14.32 28.85
N ASP A 354 -39.37 -14.05 28.36
CA ASP A 354 -39.61 -12.97 27.39
C ASP A 354 -39.27 -11.57 27.92
N TYR A 355 -39.40 -11.32 29.23
CA TYR A 355 -39.01 -10.03 29.82
C TYR A 355 -37.51 -9.72 29.70
N ILE A 356 -36.66 -10.74 29.53
CA ILE A 356 -35.22 -10.58 29.31
C ILE A 356 -34.96 -10.21 27.84
N LYS A 357 -35.74 -10.77 26.91
CA LYS A 357 -35.68 -10.42 25.48
C LYS A 357 -36.17 -8.99 25.26
N GLU A 358 -37.32 -8.61 25.83
CA GLU A 358 -37.84 -7.24 25.79
C GLU A 358 -36.82 -6.22 26.32
N GLY A 359 -36.13 -6.52 27.43
CA GLY A 359 -35.07 -5.66 27.96
C GLY A 359 -33.81 -5.57 27.08
N LEU A 360 -33.45 -6.64 26.37
CA LEU A 360 -32.36 -6.63 25.38
C LEU A 360 -32.75 -5.85 24.12
N GLU A 361 -33.98 -6.01 23.64
CA GLU A 361 -34.54 -5.24 22.52
C GLU A 361 -34.60 -3.72 22.84
N GLU A 362 -35.02 -3.34 24.05
CA GLU A 362 -35.02 -1.94 24.50
C GLU A 362 -33.58 -1.37 24.61
N ALA A 363 -32.62 -2.18 25.08
CA ALA A 363 -31.21 -1.80 25.13
C ALA A 363 -30.60 -1.61 23.72
N ILE A 364 -30.91 -2.51 22.78
CA ILE A 364 -30.51 -2.41 21.36
C ILE A 364 -31.15 -1.18 20.72
N ALA A 365 -32.44 -0.92 20.95
CA ALA A 365 -33.13 0.26 20.41
C ALA A 365 -32.51 1.57 20.93
N THR A 366 -32.22 1.64 22.23
CA THR A 366 -31.53 2.77 22.86
C THR A 366 -30.15 3.00 22.25
N LYS A 367 -29.35 1.93 22.13
CA LYS A 367 -27.99 2.01 21.57
C LYS A 367 -27.97 2.34 20.08
N LYS A 368 -28.96 1.89 19.30
CA LYS A 368 -29.14 2.31 17.90
C LYS A 368 -29.47 3.79 17.76
N ALA A 369 -30.28 4.35 18.67
CA ALA A 369 -30.55 5.79 18.71
C ALA A 369 -29.31 6.61 19.11
N GLU A 370 -28.47 6.11 20.03
CA GLU A 370 -27.17 6.72 20.36
C GLU A 370 -26.21 6.70 19.16
N LEU A 371 -26.14 5.57 18.44
CA LEU A 371 -25.31 5.42 17.25
C LEU A 371 -25.76 6.37 16.12
N GLU A 372 -27.06 6.44 15.83
CA GLU A 372 -27.60 7.34 14.80
C GLU A 372 -27.34 8.83 15.11
N LYS A 373 -27.40 9.20 16.40
CA LYS A 373 -27.06 10.56 16.85
C LYS A 373 -25.57 10.87 16.68
N THR A 374 -24.70 9.96 17.14
CA THR A 374 -23.24 10.12 17.03
C THR A 374 -22.80 10.16 15.55
N GLN A 375 -23.38 9.32 14.69
CA GLN A 375 -23.12 9.34 13.26
C GLN A 375 -23.52 10.67 12.60
N LYS A 376 -24.68 11.24 12.97
CA LYS A 376 -25.08 12.58 12.49
C LYS A 376 -24.14 13.70 12.94
N GLU A 377 -23.58 13.60 14.15
CA GLU A 377 -22.59 14.55 14.66
C GLU A 377 -21.23 14.39 13.95
N LEU A 378 -20.85 13.15 13.61
CA LEU A 378 -19.67 12.83 12.80
C LEU A 378 -19.83 13.35 11.36
N ASP A 379 -20.95 13.09 10.70
CA ASP A 379 -21.24 13.56 9.34
C ASP A 379 -21.27 15.09 9.29
N ALA A 380 -21.78 15.76 10.33
CA ALA A 380 -21.73 17.22 10.43
C ALA A 380 -20.28 17.74 10.57
N ALA A 381 -19.47 17.12 11.44
CA ALA A 381 -18.07 17.51 11.63
C ALA A 381 -17.19 17.23 10.38
N LEU A 382 -17.49 16.18 9.62
CA LEU A 382 -16.85 15.89 8.33
C LEU A 382 -17.25 16.91 7.24
N ASN A 383 -18.51 17.34 7.20
CA ASN A 383 -18.94 18.41 6.29
C ASN A 383 -18.31 19.77 6.62
N GLU A 384 -18.00 20.04 7.90
CA GLU A 384 -17.26 21.25 8.32
C GLU A 384 -15.78 21.24 7.87
N LEU A 385 -15.16 20.07 7.62
CA LEU A 385 -13.80 19.96 7.07
C LEU A 385 -13.72 20.26 5.57
N GLY A 386 -14.84 20.14 4.84
CA GLY A 386 -14.89 20.25 3.38
C GLY A 386 -14.35 19.00 2.66
N PRO A 387 -14.43 18.95 1.32
CA PRO A 387 -13.91 17.83 0.55
C PRO A 387 -12.37 17.83 0.54
N ASP A 388 -11.78 16.73 1.01
CA ASP A 388 -10.34 16.46 0.90
C ASP A 388 -9.91 16.28 -0.56
N GLY A 389 -9.04 17.17 -1.04
CA GLY A 389 -8.15 16.92 -2.17
C GLY A 389 -8.47 17.65 -3.48
N ASP A 390 -7.39 17.86 -4.24
CA ASP A 390 -7.32 18.40 -5.60
C ASP A 390 -7.72 19.88 -5.78
N GLU A 391 -6.69 20.74 -5.89
CA GLU A 391 -6.81 21.92 -6.75
C GLU A 391 -7.11 21.44 -8.17
N GLU A 392 -8.37 21.54 -8.59
CA GLU A 392 -8.71 21.51 -9.99
C GLU A 392 -7.96 22.70 -10.65
N GLU A 393 -6.94 22.40 -11.48
CA GLU A 393 -6.25 23.42 -12.28
C GLU A 393 -7.27 24.11 -13.20
N THR A 394 -7.91 25.16 -12.68
CA THR A 394 -8.63 26.12 -13.51
C THR A 394 -7.59 26.77 -14.43
N PRO A 395 -7.65 26.55 -15.76
CA PRO A 395 -6.58 26.98 -16.64
C PRO A 395 -6.50 28.51 -16.62
N ALA A 396 -5.34 29.02 -16.23
CA ALA A 396 -5.09 30.45 -16.11
C ALA A 396 -5.48 31.19 -17.41
N PRO A 397 -6.23 32.31 -17.33
CA PRO A 397 -6.68 33.03 -18.50
C PRO A 397 -5.49 33.58 -19.28
N ALA A 398 -5.42 33.24 -20.58
CA ALA A 398 -4.34 33.67 -21.45
C ALA A 398 -4.20 35.21 -21.49
N PRO A 399 -2.97 35.75 -21.51
CA PRO A 399 -2.74 37.19 -21.42
C PRO A 399 -3.34 37.94 -22.62
N GLN A 400 -4.03 39.05 -22.35
CA GLN A 400 -4.51 39.97 -23.37
C GLN A 400 -3.35 40.64 -24.10
N PRO A 401 -3.29 40.57 -25.44
CA PRO A 401 -2.47 41.48 -26.23
C PRO A 401 -3.15 42.85 -26.33
N GLU A 402 -2.36 43.92 -26.26
CA GLU A 402 -2.86 45.29 -26.38
C GLU A 402 -3.45 45.58 -27.77
N LYS A 403 -4.41 46.51 -27.80
CA LYS A 403 -5.26 46.83 -28.95
C LYS A 403 -4.64 47.94 -29.81
N PRO A 404 -4.82 47.87 -31.14
CA PRO A 404 -5.39 49.05 -31.83
C PRO A 404 -6.69 48.73 -32.58
N ALA A 405 -7.49 49.76 -32.83
CA ALA A 405 -8.77 49.71 -33.58
C ALA A 405 -8.68 50.68 -34.80
N PRO A 406 -9.72 50.93 -35.64
CA PRO A 406 -11.07 50.32 -35.72
C PRO A 406 -11.62 50.04 -37.17
N ALA A 407 -12.87 49.53 -37.23
CA ALA A 407 -13.91 49.77 -38.28
C ALA A 407 -13.91 48.91 -39.60
N PRO A 408 -15.01 48.89 -40.40
CA PRO A 408 -16.37 48.45 -40.00
C PRO A 408 -17.21 47.66 -41.08
N ALA A 409 -18.22 46.88 -40.63
CA ALA A 409 -19.51 46.54 -41.31
C ALA A 409 -19.49 45.75 -42.66
N PRO A 410 -20.60 45.08 -43.12
CA PRO A 410 -22.01 45.22 -42.70
C PRO A 410 -22.87 43.92 -42.48
N LYS A 411 -24.10 44.17 -42.00
CA LYS A 411 -25.35 43.36 -41.95
C LYS A 411 -25.94 43.12 -43.38
N PRO A 412 -27.17 42.55 -43.60
CA PRO A 412 -28.15 41.81 -42.76
C PRO A 412 -28.51 40.40 -43.40
N GLU A 413 -29.51 39.57 -43.03
CA GLU A 413 -30.97 39.76 -42.87
C GLU A 413 -31.70 38.64 -42.07
N GLN A 414 -32.85 39.02 -41.51
CA GLN A 414 -33.98 38.22 -40.97
C GLN A 414 -35.18 38.45 -41.93
N PRO A 415 -36.33 37.71 -41.92
CA PRO A 415 -37.12 37.38 -40.72
C PRO A 415 -37.91 36.03 -40.72
N ALA A 416 -38.68 35.81 -39.66
CA ALA A 416 -39.67 34.71 -39.50
C ALA A 416 -41.03 35.01 -40.18
N PRO A 417 -42.04 34.13 -40.06
CA PRO A 417 -43.02 34.34 -38.98
C PRO A 417 -43.63 33.07 -38.32
N ALA A 418 -44.28 33.29 -37.17
CA ALA A 418 -45.17 32.36 -36.43
C ALA A 418 -46.67 32.80 -36.66
N PRO A 419 -47.75 32.26 -36.03
CA PRO A 419 -47.82 31.45 -34.79
C PRO A 419 -48.87 30.29 -34.69
N LYS A 420 -48.86 29.69 -33.48
CA LYS A 420 -49.74 28.71 -32.77
C LYS A 420 -51.28 28.95 -32.86
N PRO A 421 -52.20 28.05 -32.35
CA PRO A 421 -52.08 27.13 -31.17
C PRO A 421 -52.77 25.73 -31.36
N GLU A 422 -53.09 24.84 -30.40
CA GLU A 422 -52.87 24.67 -28.93
C GLU A 422 -53.07 23.20 -28.44
N LYS A 423 -52.45 22.79 -27.31
CA LYS A 423 -52.77 21.66 -26.38
C LYS A 423 -52.87 20.21 -26.95
N SER A 424 -52.62 19.13 -26.20
CA SER A 424 -52.54 18.92 -24.74
C SER A 424 -51.21 18.29 -24.30
N ALA A 425 -50.90 18.40 -23.01
CA ALA A 425 -49.77 17.76 -22.35
C ALA A 425 -50.23 17.02 -21.08
N ASP A 426 -49.33 16.23 -20.50
CA ASP A 426 -49.21 15.97 -19.04
C ASP A 426 -50.35 15.20 -18.32
N GLN A 427 -50.15 14.49 -17.19
CA GLN A 427 -48.98 14.02 -16.43
C GLN A 427 -49.47 13.03 -15.33
N GLN A 428 -48.55 12.24 -14.74
CA GLN A 428 -48.59 11.73 -13.34
C GLN A 428 -49.78 10.82 -12.90
N ALA A 429 -49.69 10.01 -11.83
CA ALA A 429 -48.56 9.42 -11.10
C ALA A 429 -49.07 8.23 -10.25
N GLU A 430 -48.15 7.31 -9.92
CA GLU A 430 -48.00 6.47 -8.70
C GLU A 430 -49.18 5.74 -8.00
N GLU A 431 -48.77 4.76 -7.15
CA GLU A 431 -49.57 3.88 -6.27
C GLU A 431 -50.40 2.81 -7.05
N ASP A 432 -50.37 1.51 -6.69
CA ASP A 432 -50.68 0.96 -5.36
C ASP A 432 -50.14 -0.50 -5.13
N TYR A 433 -50.30 -1.01 -3.92
CA TYR A 433 -49.58 -2.13 -3.29
C TYR A 433 -50.49 -3.35 -3.01
N ALA A 434 -50.24 -4.54 -3.61
CA ALA A 434 -51.07 -5.75 -3.36
C ALA A 434 -50.37 -7.13 -3.45
N ARG A 435 -49.73 -7.49 -2.34
CA ARG A 435 -49.46 -8.83 -1.74
C ARG A 435 -50.26 -10.08 -2.22
N ARG A 436 -49.51 -11.17 -2.51
CA ARG A 436 -49.71 -12.65 -2.35
C ARG A 436 -51.11 -13.32 -2.44
N SER A 437 -51.12 -14.53 -3.01
CA SER A 437 -51.46 -15.79 -2.30
C SER A 437 -51.02 -17.06 -3.05
N GLU A 438 -50.67 -18.14 -2.33
CA GLU A 438 -50.28 -19.46 -2.88
C GLU A 438 -51.45 -20.28 -3.46
N GLU A 439 -51.14 -21.22 -4.37
CA GLU A 439 -51.85 -22.52 -4.43
C GLU A 439 -50.94 -23.67 -4.96
N GLU A 440 -50.25 -24.28 -3.99
CA GLU A 440 -49.85 -25.69 -3.87
C GLU A 440 -49.94 -26.63 -5.11
N TYR A 441 -48.77 -26.91 -5.73
CA TYR A 441 -48.64 -27.94 -6.78
C TYR A 441 -48.24 -29.30 -6.19
N ASN A 442 -49.21 -30.12 -5.76
CA ASN A 442 -48.98 -31.57 -5.61
C ASN A 442 -50.27 -32.40 -5.50
N ARG A 443 -50.66 -33.10 -6.58
CA ARG A 443 -51.36 -34.39 -6.48
C ARG A 443 -51.18 -35.22 -7.76
N LEU A 444 -50.64 -36.42 -7.57
CA LEU A 444 -50.27 -37.36 -8.62
C LEU A 444 -51.12 -38.62 -8.48
N THR A 445 -52.00 -38.92 -9.45
CA THR A 445 -52.61 -40.26 -9.59
C THR A 445 -53.05 -40.61 -11.02
N GLN A 446 -52.30 -41.53 -11.64
CA GLN A 446 -52.75 -42.80 -12.22
C GLN A 446 -53.66 -42.91 -13.48
N GLN A 447 -53.28 -43.92 -14.29
CA GLN A 447 -54.08 -44.84 -15.13
C GLN A 447 -54.53 -44.45 -16.56
N GLN A 448 -53.68 -44.87 -17.52
CA GLN A 448 -53.93 -45.79 -18.67
C GLN A 448 -55.12 -45.62 -19.68
N PRO A 449 -54.97 -46.15 -20.92
CA PRO A 449 -55.77 -45.79 -22.12
C PRO A 449 -56.72 -46.95 -22.52
N PRO A 450 -57.18 -47.15 -23.79
CA PRO A 450 -57.23 -46.30 -24.99
C PRO A 450 -58.63 -46.27 -25.68
N LYS A 451 -58.80 -45.45 -26.73
CA LYS A 451 -59.56 -45.88 -27.93
C LYS A 451 -59.22 -45.09 -29.18
N ALA A 452 -59.30 -45.76 -30.33
CA ALA A 452 -58.94 -45.22 -31.64
C ALA A 452 -60.19 -44.87 -32.46
N GLU A 453 -60.12 -43.81 -33.25
CA GLU A 453 -60.97 -43.61 -34.43
C GLU A 453 -60.28 -42.68 -35.47
N LYS A 454 -60.57 -42.94 -36.75
CA LYS A 454 -60.13 -42.25 -37.98
C LYS A 454 -61.27 -42.51 -39.01
N PRO A 455 -61.46 -41.76 -40.12
CA PRO A 455 -60.74 -40.59 -40.62
C PRO A 455 -61.64 -39.43 -41.17
N ALA A 456 -61.04 -38.27 -41.48
CA ALA A 456 -61.50 -37.28 -42.46
C ALA A 456 -60.33 -36.36 -42.91
N PRO A 457 -60.40 -35.59 -44.02
CA PRO A 457 -59.24 -35.26 -44.85
C PRO A 457 -58.54 -33.92 -44.54
N ALA A 458 -57.34 -33.77 -45.10
CA ALA A 458 -56.43 -32.64 -44.90
C ALA A 458 -56.79 -31.36 -45.69
N PRO A 459 -56.49 -30.17 -45.14
CA PRO A 459 -56.09 -28.98 -45.89
C PRO A 459 -54.58 -28.99 -46.17
N ALA A 460 -54.16 -28.31 -47.24
CA ALA A 460 -52.77 -28.22 -47.69
C ALA A 460 -51.83 -27.52 -46.67
N PRO A 461 -50.51 -27.80 -46.69
CA PRO A 461 -49.57 -27.20 -45.75
C PRO A 461 -49.44 -25.69 -45.99
N LYS A 462 -49.67 -24.92 -44.92
CA LYS A 462 -49.24 -23.53 -44.79
C LYS A 462 -47.70 -23.52 -44.80
N PRO A 463 -47.01 -22.58 -45.48
CA PRO A 463 -45.56 -22.53 -45.45
C PRO A 463 -45.08 -22.40 -44.00
N GLU A 464 -44.17 -23.30 -43.60
CA GLU A 464 -43.55 -23.23 -42.28
C GLU A 464 -42.81 -21.90 -42.16
N GLN A 465 -43.26 -21.10 -41.20
CA GLN A 465 -42.56 -19.90 -40.76
C GLN A 465 -41.15 -20.34 -40.32
N PRO A 466 -40.06 -19.71 -40.82
CA PRO A 466 -38.71 -20.16 -40.52
C PRO A 466 -38.52 -20.20 -39.01
N ALA A 467 -38.02 -21.32 -38.50
CA ALA A 467 -37.76 -21.50 -37.08
C ALA A 467 -36.91 -20.32 -36.58
N PRO A 468 -37.25 -19.72 -35.43
CA PRO A 468 -36.48 -18.59 -34.90
C PRO A 468 -35.03 -19.02 -34.76
N ALA A 469 -34.11 -18.21 -35.29
CA ALA A 469 -32.69 -18.53 -35.30
C ALA A 469 -32.23 -18.87 -33.87
N PRO A 470 -31.44 -19.95 -33.68
CA PRO A 470 -31.08 -20.41 -32.35
C PRO A 470 -30.39 -19.28 -31.56
N LYS A 471 -30.82 -19.08 -30.32
CA LYS A 471 -30.10 -18.20 -29.39
C LYS A 471 -28.69 -18.77 -29.23
N THR A 472 -27.67 -17.99 -29.55
CA THR A 472 -26.26 -18.37 -29.39
C THR A 472 -25.47 -17.24 -28.71
N GLY A 473 -24.39 -17.62 -28.01
CA GLY A 473 -23.57 -16.73 -27.20
C GLY A 473 -24.26 -16.27 -25.90
N TRP A 474 -23.72 -15.21 -25.31
CA TRP A 474 -24.27 -14.58 -24.12
C TRP A 474 -25.64 -13.93 -24.39
N LYS A 475 -26.60 -14.16 -23.49
CA LYS A 475 -27.94 -13.54 -23.47
C LYS A 475 -28.30 -13.15 -22.04
N GLN A 476 -28.92 -11.99 -21.89
CA GLN A 476 -29.49 -11.56 -20.61
C GLN A 476 -31.00 -11.77 -20.65
N GLU A 477 -31.54 -12.51 -19.69
CA GLU A 477 -32.97 -12.86 -19.58
C GLU A 477 -33.40 -12.68 -18.12
N ASN A 478 -34.42 -11.86 -17.86
CA ASN A 478 -34.87 -11.46 -16.52
C ASN A 478 -33.73 -10.94 -15.62
N GLY A 479 -32.82 -10.13 -16.17
CA GLY A 479 -31.64 -9.57 -15.48
C GLY A 479 -30.45 -10.53 -15.35
N MET A 480 -30.68 -11.85 -15.47
CA MET A 480 -29.65 -12.89 -15.33
C MET A 480 -28.95 -13.17 -16.66
N TRP A 481 -27.65 -13.42 -16.64
CA TRP A 481 -26.88 -13.80 -17.82
C TRP A 481 -26.84 -15.31 -18.02
N TYR A 482 -27.02 -15.76 -19.26
CA TYR A 482 -26.95 -17.14 -19.71
C TYR A 482 -26.03 -17.22 -20.93
N PHE A 483 -25.44 -18.40 -21.18
CA PHE A 483 -24.68 -18.66 -22.40
C PHE A 483 -25.31 -19.83 -23.16
N TYR A 484 -25.54 -19.63 -24.46
CA TYR A 484 -26.02 -20.66 -25.37
C TYR A 484 -24.93 -21.08 -26.36
N ASN A 485 -24.69 -22.37 -26.46
CA ASN A 485 -23.75 -22.98 -27.38
C ASN A 485 -24.20 -22.80 -28.85
N THR A 486 -23.34 -23.13 -29.81
CA THR A 486 -23.63 -22.98 -31.25
C THR A 486 -24.77 -23.87 -31.75
N ASP A 487 -25.14 -24.92 -31.02
CA ASP A 487 -26.29 -25.78 -31.28
C ASP A 487 -27.59 -25.29 -30.61
N GLY A 488 -27.54 -24.17 -29.88
CA GLY A 488 -28.66 -23.62 -29.11
C GLY A 488 -28.85 -24.23 -27.72
N SER A 489 -28.01 -25.18 -27.30
CA SER A 489 -28.05 -25.72 -25.93
C SER A 489 -27.53 -24.71 -24.90
N MET A 490 -28.11 -24.69 -23.71
CA MET A 490 -27.69 -23.80 -22.62
C MET A 490 -26.48 -24.39 -21.88
N ALA A 491 -25.44 -23.60 -21.67
CA ALA A 491 -24.25 -24.01 -20.92
C ALA A 491 -24.51 -24.02 -19.40
N THR A 492 -23.87 -24.96 -18.71
CA THR A 492 -23.85 -25.09 -17.24
C THR A 492 -22.44 -25.50 -16.79
N GLY A 493 -22.09 -25.22 -15.54
CA GLY A 493 -20.73 -25.43 -15.00
C GLY A 493 -19.72 -24.41 -15.51
N TRP A 494 -18.44 -24.80 -15.53
CA TRP A 494 -17.34 -23.95 -15.99
C TRP A 494 -17.36 -23.79 -17.52
N LEU A 495 -17.37 -22.53 -17.97
CA LEU A 495 -17.29 -22.12 -19.36
C LEU A 495 -16.04 -21.26 -19.57
N GLN A 496 -15.22 -21.62 -20.56
CA GLN A 496 -14.19 -20.71 -21.07
C GLN A 496 -14.73 -19.95 -22.28
N ASN A 497 -14.71 -18.61 -22.23
CA ASN A 497 -15.15 -17.76 -23.33
C ASN A 497 -14.22 -16.54 -23.46
N ASN A 498 -13.72 -16.30 -24.67
CA ASN A 498 -12.81 -15.18 -24.99
C ASN A 498 -11.59 -15.04 -24.05
N GLY A 499 -11.03 -16.17 -23.60
CA GLY A 499 -9.87 -16.22 -22.71
C GLY A 499 -10.19 -16.12 -21.21
N SER A 500 -11.41 -15.73 -20.84
CA SER A 500 -11.88 -15.70 -19.46
C SER A 500 -12.64 -16.97 -19.09
N TRP A 501 -12.60 -17.34 -17.81
CA TRP A 501 -13.44 -18.41 -17.24
C TRP A 501 -14.67 -17.81 -16.56
N TYR A 502 -15.79 -18.49 -16.71
CA TYR A 502 -17.09 -18.15 -16.12
C TYR A 502 -17.69 -19.40 -15.50
N TYR A 503 -18.56 -19.24 -14.52
CA TYR A 503 -19.35 -20.34 -13.97
C TYR A 503 -20.84 -20.09 -14.20
N LEU A 504 -21.52 -21.04 -14.84
CA LEU A 504 -22.95 -21.05 -15.03
C LEU A 504 -23.54 -22.04 -14.03
N ASN A 505 -24.51 -21.61 -13.23
CA ASN A 505 -25.18 -22.47 -12.25
C ASN A 505 -25.96 -23.61 -12.94
N SER A 506 -26.50 -24.55 -12.16
CA SER A 506 -27.30 -25.68 -12.69
C SER A 506 -28.56 -25.25 -13.46
N ASN A 507 -29.07 -24.04 -13.22
CA ASN A 507 -30.15 -23.41 -13.98
C ASN A 507 -29.66 -22.61 -15.20
N GLY A 508 -28.36 -22.62 -15.51
CA GLY A 508 -27.72 -21.89 -16.60
C GLY A 508 -27.36 -20.43 -16.30
N ALA A 509 -27.77 -19.87 -15.15
CA ALA A 509 -27.51 -18.48 -14.82
C ALA A 509 -26.06 -18.28 -14.34
N MET A 510 -25.39 -17.26 -14.87
CA MET A 510 -24.01 -16.88 -14.54
C MET A 510 -23.86 -16.51 -13.06
N ALA A 511 -22.88 -17.11 -12.40
CA ALA A 511 -22.51 -16.80 -11.03
C ALA A 511 -21.59 -15.57 -10.96
N THR A 512 -21.70 -14.83 -9.86
CA THR A 512 -20.81 -13.73 -9.45
C THR A 512 -20.49 -13.90 -7.96
N GLY A 513 -19.43 -13.25 -7.47
CA GLY A 513 -18.97 -13.36 -6.10
C GLY A 513 -18.23 -14.68 -5.81
N TRP A 514 -18.27 -15.12 -4.56
CA TRP A 514 -17.59 -16.34 -4.12
C TRP A 514 -18.32 -17.61 -4.56
N LEU A 515 -17.58 -18.54 -5.16
CA LEU A 515 -18.04 -19.87 -5.55
C LEU A 515 -17.18 -20.93 -4.86
N GLN A 516 -17.81 -21.86 -4.15
CA GLN A 516 -17.15 -23.08 -3.71
C GLN A 516 -17.39 -24.19 -4.74
N TYR A 517 -16.31 -24.76 -5.28
CA TYR A 517 -16.37 -25.83 -6.29
C TYR A 517 -15.28 -26.87 -6.01
N ASN A 518 -15.67 -28.14 -5.92
CA ASN A 518 -14.78 -29.28 -5.61
C ASN A 518 -13.83 -29.02 -4.40
N GLY A 519 -14.35 -28.40 -3.34
CA GLY A 519 -13.58 -28.11 -2.11
C GLY A 519 -12.61 -26.93 -2.22
N SER A 520 -12.52 -26.25 -3.37
CA SER A 520 -11.77 -25.00 -3.54
C SER A 520 -12.71 -23.81 -3.65
N TRP A 521 -12.28 -22.65 -3.16
CA TRP A 521 -12.96 -21.37 -3.38
C TRP A 521 -12.45 -20.67 -4.63
N TYR A 522 -13.33 -19.99 -5.34
CA TYR A 522 -13.08 -19.18 -6.53
C TYR A 522 -13.82 -17.86 -6.37
N TYR A 523 -13.30 -16.78 -6.94
CA TYR A 523 -14.01 -15.49 -7.00
C TYR A 523 -14.37 -15.14 -8.44
N LEU A 524 -15.65 -14.93 -8.70
CA LEU A 524 -16.17 -14.45 -9.98
C LEU A 524 -16.45 -12.96 -9.84
N ASN A 525 -15.83 -12.13 -10.68
CA ASN A 525 -16.03 -10.69 -10.65
C ASN A 525 -17.49 -10.30 -10.97
N ALA A 526 -17.86 -9.02 -10.82
CA ALA A 526 -19.21 -8.55 -11.13
C ALA A 526 -19.67 -8.81 -12.58
N ASN A 527 -18.73 -8.97 -13.52
CA ASN A 527 -18.98 -9.36 -14.91
C ASN A 527 -18.96 -10.90 -15.13
N GLY A 528 -18.93 -11.70 -14.06
CA GLY A 528 -18.86 -13.16 -14.07
C GLY A 528 -17.50 -13.77 -14.39
N ALA A 529 -16.50 -12.97 -14.78
CA ALA A 529 -15.18 -13.48 -15.11
C ALA A 529 -14.42 -13.88 -13.84
N MET A 530 -13.88 -15.10 -13.79
CA MET A 530 -13.08 -15.63 -12.71
C MET A 530 -11.81 -14.79 -12.49
N ALA A 531 -11.58 -14.38 -11.24
CA ALA A 531 -10.40 -13.63 -10.83
C ALA A 531 -9.16 -14.53 -10.71
N THR A 532 -7.99 -13.94 -10.97
CA THR A 532 -6.66 -14.48 -10.71
C THR A 532 -5.76 -13.35 -10.18
N GLY A 533 -4.76 -13.69 -9.38
CA GLY A 533 -3.97 -12.72 -8.62
C GLY A 533 -4.72 -12.13 -7.42
N TRP A 534 -4.37 -10.91 -7.03
CA TRP A 534 -4.95 -10.22 -5.89
C TRP A 534 -6.38 -9.71 -6.16
N ALA A 535 -7.30 -9.99 -5.24
CA ALA A 535 -8.65 -9.42 -5.23
C ALA A 535 -8.98 -8.85 -3.84
N LYS A 536 -9.54 -7.63 -3.81
CA LYS A 536 -10.06 -7.02 -2.57
C LYS A 536 -11.56 -7.23 -2.50
N VAL A 537 -12.03 -7.92 -1.46
CA VAL A 537 -13.45 -8.28 -1.27
C VAL A 537 -13.82 -7.98 0.18
N ASN A 538 -14.86 -7.17 0.39
CA ASN A 538 -15.34 -6.75 1.72
C ASN A 538 -14.20 -6.27 2.64
N GLY A 539 -13.41 -5.30 2.17
CA GLY A 539 -12.26 -4.74 2.89
C GLY A 539 -10.99 -5.60 2.89
N SER A 540 -11.12 -6.93 2.85
CA SER A 540 -10.00 -7.88 2.94
C SER A 540 -9.38 -8.18 1.58
N TRP A 541 -8.07 -8.44 1.55
CA TRP A 541 -7.36 -8.94 0.37
C TRP A 541 -7.29 -10.47 0.35
N TYR A 542 -7.45 -11.05 -0.84
CA TYR A 542 -7.35 -12.48 -1.12
C TYR A 542 -6.44 -12.70 -2.33
N TYR A 543 -5.78 -13.86 -2.40
CA TYR A 543 -5.01 -14.24 -3.59
C TYR A 543 -5.66 -15.43 -4.28
N LEU A 544 -6.00 -15.27 -5.56
CA LEU A 544 -6.52 -16.33 -6.42
C LEU A 544 -5.35 -16.85 -7.27
N ASN A 545 -5.04 -18.14 -7.18
CA ASN A 545 -3.97 -18.75 -7.98
C ASN A 545 -4.25 -18.65 -9.49
N ALA A 546 -3.26 -18.97 -10.34
CA ALA A 546 -3.42 -18.89 -11.80
C ALA A 546 -4.54 -19.79 -12.38
N ASN A 547 -4.99 -20.81 -11.63
CA ASN A 547 -6.14 -21.67 -11.94
C ASN A 547 -7.46 -21.17 -11.31
N GLY A 548 -7.47 -19.98 -10.70
CA GLY A 548 -8.60 -19.35 -10.01
C GLY A 548 -8.85 -19.79 -8.56
N SER A 549 -8.21 -20.86 -8.07
CA SER A 549 -8.45 -21.33 -6.70
C SER A 549 -7.82 -20.38 -5.68
N MET A 550 -8.58 -19.98 -4.67
CA MET A 550 -8.13 -19.15 -3.55
C MET A 550 -6.98 -19.81 -2.78
N ALA A 551 -5.91 -19.06 -2.56
CA ALA A 551 -4.76 -19.51 -1.77
C ALA A 551 -5.00 -19.32 -0.26
N THR A 552 -4.35 -20.17 0.54
CA THR A 552 -4.24 -20.05 1.99
C THR A 552 -2.79 -20.35 2.40
N GLY A 553 -2.37 -19.86 3.57
CA GLY A 553 -0.99 -19.96 4.03
C GLY A 553 -0.03 -19.02 3.28
N TRP A 554 1.21 -19.46 3.10
CA TRP A 554 2.26 -18.66 2.46
C TRP A 554 2.10 -18.58 0.93
N VAL A 555 2.04 -17.36 0.40
CA VAL A 555 2.08 -17.06 -1.04
C VAL A 555 3.30 -16.21 -1.35
N LYS A 556 4.03 -16.54 -2.42
CA LYS A 556 5.07 -15.69 -2.99
C LYS A 556 4.53 -15.05 -4.27
N ASP A 557 4.48 -13.74 -4.32
CA ASP A 557 4.09 -12.97 -5.49
C ASP A 557 5.27 -12.08 -5.91
N GLY A 558 5.82 -12.34 -7.10
CA GLY A 558 7.13 -11.83 -7.50
C GLY A 558 8.23 -12.27 -6.52
N ASP A 559 8.86 -11.30 -5.84
CA ASP A 559 9.87 -11.52 -4.80
C ASP A 559 9.37 -11.33 -3.36
N THR A 560 8.11 -10.95 -3.20
CA THR A 560 7.51 -10.67 -1.88
C THR A 560 6.73 -11.88 -1.38
N TRP A 561 6.85 -12.17 -0.08
CA TRP A 561 6.04 -13.17 0.60
C TRP A 561 4.88 -12.53 1.35
N TYR A 562 3.74 -13.20 1.33
CA TYR A 562 2.48 -12.82 1.99
C TYR A 562 1.92 -14.03 2.73
N TYR A 563 1.08 -13.78 3.74
CA TYR A 563 0.39 -14.84 4.47
C TYR A 563 -1.13 -14.65 4.42
N LEU A 564 -1.82 -15.65 3.91
CA LEU A 564 -3.27 -15.74 3.82
C LEU A 564 -3.77 -16.67 4.94
N GLU A 565 -4.82 -16.28 5.63
CA GLU A 565 -5.43 -17.09 6.70
C GLU A 565 -6.19 -18.30 6.15
N ALA A 566 -6.74 -19.14 7.03
CA ALA A 566 -7.57 -20.27 6.60
C ALA A 566 -8.84 -19.84 5.85
N SER A 567 -9.32 -18.61 6.10
CA SER A 567 -10.39 -17.94 5.35
C SER A 567 -9.93 -17.40 3.97
N GLY A 568 -8.63 -17.40 3.68
CA GLY A 568 -8.04 -16.76 2.51
C GLY A 568 -7.76 -15.26 2.66
N ALA A 569 -8.18 -14.62 3.76
CA ALA A 569 -7.91 -13.21 4.02
C ALA A 569 -6.42 -12.98 4.31
N MET A 570 -5.84 -11.92 3.74
CA MET A 570 -4.43 -11.58 3.92
C MET A 570 -4.17 -10.92 5.29
N LYS A 571 -3.17 -11.40 6.02
CA LYS A 571 -2.66 -10.72 7.22
C LYS A 571 -1.88 -9.45 6.85
N ALA A 572 -2.09 -8.39 7.63
CA ALA A 572 -1.36 -7.13 7.54
C ALA A 572 -1.13 -6.51 8.93
N SER A 573 -0.09 -5.67 9.06
CA SER A 573 0.28 -4.92 10.27
C SER A 573 0.33 -5.72 11.58
N GLN A 574 0.77 -6.99 11.54
CA GLN A 574 0.64 -7.87 12.70
C GLN A 574 1.73 -8.94 12.82
N TRP A 575 1.99 -9.32 14.07
CA TRP A 575 2.73 -10.53 14.43
C TRP A 575 1.81 -11.75 14.35
N PHE A 576 2.35 -12.87 13.86
CA PHE A 576 1.65 -14.15 13.85
C PHE A 576 2.66 -15.31 13.95
N LYS A 577 2.19 -16.48 14.37
CA LYS A 577 3.03 -17.65 14.67
C LYS A 577 2.68 -18.82 13.74
N VAL A 578 3.68 -19.38 13.07
CA VAL A 578 3.54 -20.52 12.14
C VAL A 578 4.64 -21.54 12.45
N SER A 579 4.26 -22.80 12.71
CA SER A 579 5.21 -23.91 12.99
C SER A 579 6.30 -23.54 14.00
N ASP A 580 5.83 -23.05 15.16
CA ASP A 580 6.59 -22.52 16.29
C ASP A 580 7.53 -21.32 16.06
N LYS A 581 7.45 -20.68 14.88
CA LYS A 581 8.21 -19.45 14.59
C LYS A 581 7.29 -18.24 14.48
N TRP A 582 7.75 -17.10 14.99
CA TRP A 582 7.08 -15.81 14.85
C TRP A 582 7.50 -15.12 13.54
N TYR A 583 6.53 -14.45 12.92
CA TYR A 583 6.68 -13.68 11.69
C TYR A 583 5.92 -12.37 11.86
N TYR A 584 6.34 -11.34 11.13
CA TYR A 584 5.62 -10.06 11.03
C TYR A 584 5.31 -9.75 9.56
N VAL A 585 4.13 -9.19 9.31
CA VAL A 585 3.73 -8.65 8.01
C VAL A 585 3.41 -7.17 8.14
N ASN A 586 3.90 -6.39 7.18
CA ASN A 586 3.72 -4.94 7.10
C ASN A 586 2.28 -4.57 6.73
N SER A 587 1.97 -3.28 6.67
CA SER A 587 0.62 -2.76 6.35
C SER A 587 0.11 -3.15 4.96
N ASN A 588 1.01 -3.41 4.01
CA ASN A 588 0.68 -3.96 2.69
C ASN A 588 0.69 -5.49 2.64
N GLY A 589 0.75 -6.18 3.79
CA GLY A 589 0.82 -7.63 3.90
C GLY A 589 2.17 -8.28 3.55
N ALA A 590 3.17 -7.49 3.14
CA ALA A 590 4.49 -8.02 2.83
C ALA A 590 5.20 -8.50 4.10
N MET A 591 5.74 -9.72 4.06
CA MET A 591 6.54 -10.31 5.14
C MET A 591 7.78 -9.47 5.42
N ALA A 592 7.98 -9.07 6.68
CA ALA A 592 9.15 -8.32 7.11
C ALA A 592 10.39 -9.22 7.20
N THR A 593 11.55 -8.66 6.87
CA THR A 593 12.88 -9.25 7.06
C THR A 593 13.85 -8.16 7.54
N GLY A 594 14.93 -8.53 8.22
CA GLY A 594 15.88 -7.58 8.82
C GLY A 594 15.38 -7.00 10.15
N TRP A 595 15.85 -5.80 10.47
CA TRP A 595 15.47 -5.10 11.70
C TRP A 595 14.05 -4.51 11.61
N LEU A 596 13.23 -4.75 12.63
CA LEU A 596 11.89 -4.20 12.78
C LEU A 596 11.79 -3.50 14.14
N GLN A 597 11.35 -2.24 14.15
CA GLN A 597 10.96 -1.57 15.39
C GLN A 597 9.45 -1.73 15.59
N TYR A 598 9.03 -2.21 16.75
CA TYR A 598 7.63 -2.43 17.10
C TYR A 598 7.41 -2.13 18.59
N ASN A 599 6.45 -1.26 18.91
CA ASN A 599 6.16 -0.78 20.27
C ASN A 599 7.41 -0.40 21.08
N GLY A 600 8.27 0.44 20.50
CA GLY A 600 9.52 0.93 21.11
C GLY A 600 10.66 -0.09 21.22
N SER A 601 10.41 -1.38 20.95
CA SER A 601 11.43 -2.43 20.96
C SER A 601 11.92 -2.77 19.55
N TRP A 602 13.19 -3.12 19.40
CA TRP A 602 13.74 -3.67 18.17
C TRP A 602 13.65 -5.20 18.16
N TYR A 603 13.39 -5.77 16.99
CA TYR A 603 13.34 -7.21 16.71
C TYR A 603 14.14 -7.48 15.45
N TYR A 604 14.72 -8.68 15.33
CA TYR A 604 15.39 -9.10 14.09
C TYR A 604 14.65 -10.26 13.45
N LEU A 605 14.20 -10.07 12.20
CA LEU A 605 13.59 -11.09 11.37
C LEU A 605 14.66 -11.63 10.42
N ASN A 606 14.87 -12.94 10.39
CA ASN A 606 15.83 -13.56 9.49
C ASN A 606 15.42 -13.40 8.02
N ALA A 607 16.30 -13.75 7.07
CA ALA A 607 16.02 -13.67 5.63
C ALA A 607 14.81 -14.53 5.17
N ASN A 608 14.38 -15.49 5.98
CA ASN A 608 13.15 -16.29 5.79
C ASN A 608 11.93 -15.74 6.56
N GLY A 609 12.01 -14.53 7.09
CA GLY A 609 10.97 -13.86 7.87
C GLY A 609 10.81 -14.32 9.33
N ALA A 610 11.47 -15.41 9.74
CA ALA A 610 11.33 -15.91 11.09
C ALA A 610 12.09 -15.03 12.10
N MET A 611 11.43 -14.61 13.16
CA MET A 611 12.02 -13.84 14.27
C MET A 611 13.19 -14.60 14.92
N ALA A 612 14.30 -13.90 15.13
CA ALA A 612 15.47 -14.40 15.83
C ALA A 612 15.31 -14.27 17.36
N THR A 613 15.97 -15.19 18.07
CA THR A 613 16.16 -15.16 19.52
C THR A 613 17.59 -15.62 19.83
N GLY A 614 18.14 -15.24 20.98
CA GLY A 614 19.54 -15.43 21.33
C GLY A 614 20.48 -14.53 20.52
N TRP A 615 21.73 -14.99 20.34
CA TRP A 615 22.76 -14.26 19.61
C TRP A 615 22.53 -14.23 18.09
N ALA A 616 22.46 -13.03 17.51
CA ALA A 616 22.44 -12.81 16.07
C ALA A 616 23.65 -11.97 15.62
N LYS A 617 24.30 -12.36 14.53
CA LYS A 617 25.39 -11.58 13.91
C LYS A 617 24.87 -10.86 12.67
N VAL A 618 24.80 -9.54 12.73
CA VAL A 618 24.24 -8.69 11.66
C VAL A 618 25.29 -7.65 11.26
N ASN A 619 25.62 -7.60 9.96
CA ASN A 619 26.60 -6.65 9.39
C ASN A 619 27.97 -6.61 10.10
N GLY A 620 28.39 -7.72 10.70
CA GLY A 620 29.68 -7.86 11.41
C GLY A 620 29.58 -7.75 12.93
N SER A 621 28.59 -7.02 13.45
CA SER A 621 28.33 -6.87 14.89
C SER A 621 27.46 -8.00 15.43
N TRP A 622 27.65 -8.33 16.72
CA TRP A 622 26.77 -9.24 17.45
C TRP A 622 25.70 -8.46 18.19
N TYR A 623 24.50 -9.03 18.28
CA TYR A 623 23.34 -8.52 18.98
C TYR A 623 22.72 -9.67 19.78
N TYR A 624 22.07 -9.36 20.91
CA TYR A 624 21.33 -10.34 21.68
C TYR A 624 19.83 -10.04 21.60
N LEU A 625 19.05 -11.02 21.14
CA LEU A 625 17.60 -10.96 21.10
C LEU A 625 17.07 -11.82 22.27
N ASN A 626 16.24 -11.23 23.13
CA ASN A 626 15.63 -11.90 24.26
C ASN A 626 14.69 -13.05 23.81
N ALA A 627 14.21 -13.87 24.76
CA ALA A 627 13.32 -14.99 24.44
C ALA A 627 11.98 -14.57 23.78
N ASN A 628 11.53 -13.34 24.00
CA ASN A 628 10.39 -12.71 23.33
C ASN A 628 10.75 -12.01 22.00
N GLY A 629 12.02 -12.08 21.57
CA GLY A 629 12.56 -11.48 20.35
C GLY A 629 13.05 -10.03 20.49
N SER A 630 12.82 -9.35 21.62
CA SER A 630 13.26 -7.95 21.75
C SER A 630 14.78 -7.85 21.89
N MET A 631 15.40 -6.90 21.20
CA MET A 631 16.82 -6.63 21.27
C MET A 631 17.20 -6.10 22.65
N ALA A 632 18.20 -6.72 23.27
CA ALA A 632 18.75 -6.26 24.54
C ALA A 632 19.77 -5.13 24.36
N THR A 633 19.84 -4.26 25.35
CA THR A 633 20.85 -3.21 25.52
C THR A 633 21.38 -3.25 26.96
N GLY A 634 22.58 -2.71 27.20
CA GLY A 634 23.24 -2.78 28.50
C GLY A 634 23.79 -4.17 28.82
N TRP A 635 23.76 -4.55 30.11
CA TRP A 635 24.30 -5.82 30.58
C TRP A 635 23.38 -7.01 30.25
N VAL A 636 23.94 -8.04 29.62
CA VAL A 636 23.27 -9.34 29.38
C VAL A 636 24.13 -10.45 29.98
N LYS A 637 23.48 -11.37 30.71
CA LYS A 637 24.10 -12.62 31.15
C LYS A 637 23.60 -13.76 30.28
N ASP A 638 24.52 -14.49 29.65
CA ASP A 638 24.23 -15.71 28.91
C ASP A 638 25.06 -16.86 29.52
N GLY A 639 24.37 -17.88 30.02
CA GLY A 639 24.93 -18.85 30.96
C GLY A 639 25.61 -18.19 32.15
N ASP A 640 26.90 -18.47 32.34
CA ASP A 640 27.74 -17.87 33.38
C ASP A 640 28.53 -16.64 32.93
N THR A 641 28.41 -16.24 31.66
CA THR A 641 29.20 -15.15 31.08
C THR A 641 28.39 -13.86 30.97
N TRP A 642 28.97 -12.75 31.38
CA TRP A 642 28.42 -11.41 31.16
C TRP A 642 28.95 -10.77 29.88
N TYR A 643 28.07 -10.02 29.22
CA TYR A 643 28.31 -9.28 27.99
C TYR A 643 27.70 -7.88 28.13
N TYR A 644 28.21 -6.92 27.36
CA TYR A 644 27.66 -5.56 27.30
C TYR A 644 27.27 -5.19 25.87
N LEU A 645 26.00 -4.83 25.71
CA LEU A 645 25.40 -4.35 24.47
C LEU A 645 25.27 -2.82 24.56
N GLU A 646 25.69 -2.11 23.53
CA GLU A 646 25.57 -0.65 23.43
C GLU A 646 24.09 -0.23 23.29
N ALA A 647 23.81 1.08 23.32
CA ALA A 647 22.45 1.60 23.09
C ALA A 647 21.89 1.22 21.70
N SER A 648 22.78 0.97 20.73
CA SER A 648 22.47 0.44 19.40
C SER A 648 22.19 -1.08 19.39
N GLY A 649 22.32 -1.76 20.54
CA GLY A 649 22.27 -3.22 20.68
C GLY A 649 23.53 -3.96 20.24
N ALA A 650 24.55 -3.26 19.71
CA ALA A 650 25.79 -3.88 19.28
C ALA A 650 26.64 -4.32 20.49
N MET A 651 27.13 -5.56 20.48
CA MET A 651 27.99 -6.11 21.54
C MET A 651 29.39 -5.49 21.51
N LYS A 652 29.85 -4.98 22.65
CA LYS A 652 31.25 -4.58 22.82
C LYS A 652 32.18 -5.80 22.81
N ALA A 653 33.36 -5.64 22.20
CA ALA A 653 34.42 -6.65 22.19
C ALA A 653 35.80 -5.98 22.16
N SER A 654 36.81 -6.68 22.68
CA SER A 654 38.23 -6.28 22.75
C SER A 654 38.48 -4.85 23.22
N GLN A 655 37.78 -4.40 24.27
CA GLN A 655 37.85 -2.99 24.70
C GLN A 655 37.57 -2.79 26.18
N TRP A 656 38.20 -1.75 26.72
CA TRP A 656 37.79 -1.09 27.95
C TRP A 656 36.61 -0.14 27.68
N PHE A 657 35.64 -0.12 28.59
CA PHE A 657 34.49 0.80 28.54
C PHE A 657 34.03 1.16 29.95
N LYS A 658 33.24 2.23 30.07
CA LYS A 658 32.84 2.82 31.34
C LYS A 658 31.31 2.79 31.50
N VAL A 659 30.82 2.34 32.65
CA VAL A 659 29.39 2.29 33.01
C VAL A 659 29.25 2.78 34.45
N SER A 660 28.38 3.78 34.69
CA SER A 660 28.12 4.36 36.03
C SER A 660 29.39 4.62 36.86
N ASP A 661 30.30 5.38 36.25
CA ASP A 661 31.64 5.71 36.74
C ASP A 661 32.69 4.60 36.93
N LYS A 662 32.33 3.33 36.71
CA LYS A 662 33.25 2.19 36.80
C LYS A 662 33.75 1.73 35.42
N TRP A 663 34.99 1.26 35.36
CA TRP A 663 35.61 0.71 34.15
C TRP A 663 35.53 -0.81 34.12
N TYR A 664 35.23 -1.36 32.95
CA TYR A 664 35.07 -2.78 32.66
C TYR A 664 35.83 -3.13 31.37
N TYR A 665 36.27 -4.38 31.25
CA TYR A 665 36.88 -4.90 30.02
C TYR A 665 36.14 -6.12 29.48
N VAL A 666 35.87 -6.12 28.17
CA VAL A 666 35.37 -7.30 27.46
C VAL A 666 36.39 -7.78 26.43
N ASN A 667 36.61 -9.10 26.39
CA ASN A 667 37.58 -9.74 25.50
C ASN A 667 37.06 -9.80 24.03
N GLY A 668 37.80 -10.49 23.16
CA GLY A 668 37.44 -10.64 21.74
C GLY A 668 36.17 -11.45 21.45
N SER A 669 35.64 -12.22 22.41
CA SER A 669 34.32 -12.85 22.33
C SER A 669 33.21 -12.00 22.97
N GLY A 670 33.51 -10.79 23.45
CA GLY A 670 32.58 -9.91 24.18
C GLY A 670 32.36 -10.29 25.64
N SER A 671 33.08 -11.30 26.13
CA SER A 671 32.95 -11.82 27.49
C SER A 671 33.64 -10.89 28.48
N LEU A 672 32.94 -10.53 29.56
CA LEU A 672 33.47 -9.72 30.66
C LEU A 672 34.66 -10.42 31.34
N ALA A 673 35.76 -9.70 31.49
CA ALA A 673 36.88 -10.14 32.31
C ALA A 673 36.55 -9.94 33.80
N VAL A 674 36.71 -10.98 34.61
CA VAL A 674 36.51 -10.96 36.07
C VAL A 674 37.67 -11.66 36.77
N ASN A 675 38.01 -11.23 37.99
CA ASN A 675 39.07 -11.82 38.83
C ASN A 675 40.40 -12.07 38.10
N THR A 676 40.86 -11.08 37.32
CA THR A 676 42.03 -11.22 36.42
C THR A 676 42.73 -9.89 36.20
N THR A 677 43.84 -9.90 35.46
CA THR A 677 44.58 -8.70 35.06
C THR A 677 44.54 -8.54 33.54
N VAL A 678 44.16 -7.36 33.06
CA VAL A 678 44.11 -6.99 31.64
C VAL A 678 44.97 -5.74 31.45
N ASP A 679 45.92 -5.78 30.51
CA ASP A 679 46.83 -4.66 30.18
C ASP A 679 47.59 -4.06 31.40
N GLY A 680 47.76 -4.84 32.46
CA GLY A 680 48.37 -4.41 33.73
C GLY A 680 47.39 -3.89 34.80
N TYR A 681 46.12 -3.73 34.46
CA TYR A 681 45.04 -3.32 35.37
C TYR A 681 44.29 -4.54 35.92
N THR A 682 43.99 -4.55 37.22
CA THR A 682 43.28 -5.69 37.85
C THR A 682 41.78 -5.43 37.88
N VAL A 683 40.97 -6.45 37.54
CA VAL A 683 39.51 -6.40 37.64
C VAL A 683 39.00 -7.38 38.69
N ASN A 684 38.03 -6.94 39.49
CA ASN A 684 37.45 -7.72 40.58
C ASN A 684 36.44 -8.77 40.09
N GLU A 685 35.71 -9.40 41.02
CA GLU A 685 34.70 -10.44 40.72
C GLU A 685 33.50 -9.92 39.90
N ASN A 686 33.22 -8.61 39.97
CA ASN A 686 32.20 -7.93 39.19
C ASN A 686 32.75 -7.37 37.86
N GLY A 687 34.03 -7.62 37.56
CA GLY A 687 34.72 -7.12 36.37
C GLY A 687 35.08 -5.64 36.41
N GLU A 688 34.99 -5.02 37.58
CA GLU A 688 35.29 -3.61 37.80
C GLU A 688 36.79 -3.43 38.01
N TRP A 689 37.41 -2.46 37.34
CA TRP A 689 38.80 -2.06 37.58
C TRP A 689 38.98 -1.55 39.02
N VAL A 690 40.02 -2.05 39.69
CA VAL A 690 40.46 -1.69 41.06
C VAL A 690 41.90 -1.17 41.12
#